data_AF-A0AAE3HPL0-F1
#
_entry.id   AF-A0AAE3HPL0-F1
#
_cell.length_a   1.000
_cell.length_b   1.000
_cell.length_c   1.000
_cell.angle_alpha   90.00
_cell.angle_beta   90.00
_cell.angle_gamma   90.00
#
_symmetry.space_group_name_H-M   'P 1'
#
loop_
_entity.id
_entity.type
_entity.pdbx_description
1 polymer ?
#
loop_
_entity_poly.entity_id
_entity_poly.type
_entity_poly.pdbx_seq_one_letter_code
_entity_poly.pdbx_strand_id
1 'polypeptide(L)'
;MSTAYMPDANHKETKLKHEAGISGATFERGNSFISAAQLMLAYLTDAQKDQINNSPKDAFPLRTLSNTQDSQKSNFELLEEYLSAIHQHWASLDSTSLEMTDLAQLERTLIEALSDNIYLEPKKSFKQIKDELDNAENHVNWKTRQLKVTTTDNDVTILRKDNPISHFTPTQTHEWLNILGTEKPKELRILYGDEKPKWFTALPEWEQNYFQKRVLAWQDQKAQPDGIQNLGDYLGPVPTTIRRYPGAPNAYVSTATLSATNEKGEVQTENFLKIRSGVIAPAKMKAKGKEGKAAKIEITKQNLEQLVVVAIQEKIKEIQRNGGDQRQAIELPILLQTLYSPPMQPPGDYNNPAVMKAFEKVREELKEPERFLAKHSIDTQGYTIKKVDLLYSNRPVNNARGLSWVGNLFSKQGRESRRTDAVLAEYVDKLDHNSQDYKIAKAALDSYQSMPYMRNTIGMIPPTKSNAIAEIAALEQIIAGKVGVRIGSCVSGKDREEMITEVAIAQQEFCLKHGKFPPPYNATSTQDKKDRQEFLENVARAYLSGHGQELAGENSKGCDGLKNIVDVLGKDVCAKVRALAPEYGIDVAKFDPIKSTQKIAGLNKLSLKKLKVSIVDFVTSVFQTNPLGKDKAVPPIAAETVSQHFAPQQSEIRQRSQSVLLPGFQQSQKEASNNPSSIKITDEVSPATKRRNSFS
;
A
#
# COMPACT_ATOMS: atom_id res chain seq x y z
N MET A 1 -50.63 -3.38 -2.51
CA MET A 1 -50.58 -2.39 -1.42
C MET A 1 -49.12 -2.21 -1.07
N SER A 2 -48.62 -0.97 -1.18
CA SER A 2 -47.21 -0.60 -0.99
C SER A 2 -46.87 -0.60 0.50
N THR A 3 -46.04 -1.54 0.95
CA THR A 3 -45.45 -1.51 2.29
C THR A 3 -44.16 -0.70 2.21
N ALA A 4 -44.19 0.48 2.83
CA ALA A 4 -43.05 1.35 3.01
C ALA A 4 -41.91 0.60 3.72
N TYR A 5 -40.75 0.58 3.07
CA TYR A 5 -39.49 0.08 3.62
C TYR A 5 -39.09 0.97 4.81
N MET A 6 -39.16 0.43 6.02
CA MET A 6 -38.55 1.05 7.20
C MET A 6 -37.10 0.60 7.28
N PRO A 7 -36.11 1.52 7.28
CA PRO A 7 -34.71 1.12 7.41
C PRO A 7 -34.44 0.63 8.83
N ASP A 8 -34.05 -0.63 8.93
CA ASP A 8 -33.74 -1.32 10.17
C ASP A 8 -32.55 -0.67 10.90
N ALA A 9 -32.56 -0.75 12.24
CA ALA A 9 -31.59 -0.08 13.11
C ALA A 9 -30.12 -0.54 12.91
N ASN A 10 -29.90 -1.62 12.16
CA ASN A 10 -28.59 -2.17 11.79
C ASN A 10 -27.92 -1.50 10.58
N HIS A 11 -28.62 -0.64 9.82
CA HIS A 11 -27.98 0.16 8.76
C HIS A 11 -27.04 1.27 9.29
N LYS A 12 -26.90 1.43 10.61
CA LYS A 12 -26.17 2.55 11.21
C LYS A 12 -24.64 2.41 11.27
N GLU A 13 -24.07 1.21 11.17
CA GLU A 13 -22.63 1.04 11.44
C GLU A 13 -21.69 1.15 10.24
N THR A 14 -22.24 1.19 9.01
CA THR A 14 -21.47 1.52 7.80
C THR A 14 -22.03 2.76 7.13
N LYS A 15 -22.23 3.81 7.93
CA LYS A 15 -22.08 5.16 7.37
C LYS A 15 -20.61 5.33 7.07
N LEU A 16 -20.22 5.14 5.80
CA LEU A 16 -19.07 5.85 5.26
C LEU A 16 -19.04 7.26 5.91
N LYS A 17 -17.91 7.67 6.49
CA LYS A 17 -17.71 8.97 7.19
C LYS A 17 -17.90 10.16 6.23
N HIS A 18 -19.07 10.30 5.65
CA HIS A 18 -19.39 11.19 4.54
C HIS A 18 -19.67 12.60 5.01
N GLU A 19 -20.25 12.76 6.20
CA GLU A 19 -20.68 14.05 6.73
C GLU A 19 -19.49 15.00 6.93
N ALA A 20 -18.30 14.49 7.25
CA ALA A 20 -17.08 15.31 7.37
C ALA A 20 -16.30 15.47 6.05
N GLY A 21 -16.57 14.61 5.05
CA GLY A 21 -16.01 14.69 3.71
C GLY A 21 -14.48 14.84 3.66
N ILE A 22 -14.01 15.72 2.78
CA ILE A 22 -12.58 16.03 2.64
C ILE A 22 -12.04 16.80 3.86
N SER A 23 -12.88 17.58 4.54
CA SER A 23 -12.47 18.44 5.65
C SER A 23 -12.10 17.63 6.89
N GLY A 24 -12.95 16.67 7.27
CA GLY A 24 -12.62 15.74 8.36
C GLY A 24 -11.41 14.87 8.06
N ALA A 25 -11.28 14.41 6.82
CA ALA A 25 -10.11 13.67 6.35
C ALA A 25 -8.82 14.52 6.45
N THR A 26 -8.92 15.82 6.14
CA THR A 26 -7.84 16.81 6.25
C THR A 26 -7.46 17.03 7.72
N PHE A 27 -8.45 17.22 8.60
CA PHE A 27 -8.26 17.37 10.04
C PHE A 27 -7.55 16.15 10.68
N GLU A 28 -8.09 14.97 10.42
CA GLU A 28 -7.55 13.70 10.94
C GLU A 28 -6.09 13.49 10.51
N ARG A 29 -5.79 13.82 9.25
CA ARG A 29 -4.44 13.69 8.72
C ARG A 29 -3.47 14.72 9.27
N GLY A 30 -3.91 15.96 9.48
CA GLY A 30 -3.08 16.99 10.13
C GLY A 30 -2.62 16.57 11.52
N ASN A 31 -3.52 16.00 12.32
CA ASN A 31 -3.16 15.41 13.62
C ASN A 31 -2.08 14.32 13.49
N SER A 32 -2.18 13.47 12.46
CA SER A 32 -1.17 12.43 12.21
C SER A 32 0.21 13.00 11.87
N PHE A 33 0.30 14.10 11.13
CA PHE A 33 1.58 14.76 10.83
C PHE A 33 2.20 15.44 12.05
N ILE A 34 1.38 16.04 12.92
CA ILE A 34 1.87 16.65 14.16
C ILE A 34 2.46 15.57 15.08
N SER A 35 1.74 14.46 15.26
CA SER A 35 2.25 13.29 15.99
C SER A 35 3.51 12.70 15.33
N ALA A 36 3.63 12.77 14.01
CA ALA A 36 4.82 12.31 13.30
C ALA A 36 6.06 13.15 13.63
N ALA A 37 5.92 14.48 13.66
CA ALA A 37 6.99 15.38 14.07
C ALA A 37 7.40 15.14 15.54
N GLN A 38 6.42 14.94 16.43
CA GLN A 38 6.67 14.59 17.83
C GLN A 38 7.37 13.24 17.98
N LEU A 39 6.98 12.23 17.18
CA LEU A 39 7.64 10.93 17.15
C LEU A 39 9.11 11.07 16.73
N MET A 40 9.40 11.84 15.68
CA MET A 40 10.80 12.07 15.26
C MET A 40 11.62 12.70 16.39
N LEU A 41 11.06 13.69 17.09
CA LEU A 41 11.73 14.40 18.19
C LEU A 41 12.03 13.48 19.38
N ALA A 42 11.08 12.60 19.74
CA ALA A 42 11.23 11.66 20.85
C ALA A 42 12.35 10.61 20.64
N TYR A 43 12.74 10.35 19.39
CA TYR A 43 13.71 9.33 19.02
C TYR A 43 15.02 9.88 18.43
N LEU A 44 15.27 11.18 18.52
CA LEU A 44 16.58 11.76 18.21
C LEU A 44 17.68 11.10 19.06
N THR A 45 18.89 11.01 18.49
CA THR A 45 20.09 10.57 19.22
C THR A 45 20.49 11.61 20.26
N ASP A 46 21.24 11.20 21.28
CA ASP A 46 21.75 12.14 22.28
C ASP A 46 22.67 13.19 21.64
N ALA A 47 23.48 12.80 20.65
CA ALA A 47 24.30 13.73 19.87
C ALA A 47 23.46 14.80 19.13
N GLN A 48 22.31 14.43 18.58
CA GLN A 48 21.39 15.39 17.96
C GLN A 48 20.76 16.33 18.99
N LYS A 49 20.35 15.82 20.15
CA LYS A 49 19.80 16.64 21.24
C LYS A 49 20.83 17.62 21.79
N ASP A 50 22.07 17.16 21.96
CA ASP A 50 23.20 17.99 22.38
C ASP A 50 23.48 19.09 21.35
N GLN A 51 23.47 18.76 20.06
CA GLN A 51 23.64 19.76 18.99
C GLN A 51 22.55 20.84 19.05
N ILE A 52 21.29 20.46 19.28
CA ILE A 52 20.17 21.39 19.43
C ILE A 52 20.38 22.31 20.64
N ASN A 53 20.69 21.73 21.81
CA ASN A 53 20.83 22.48 23.06
C ASN A 53 22.07 23.37 23.10
N ASN A 54 23.16 22.96 22.45
CA ASN A 54 24.40 23.72 22.36
C ASN A 54 24.38 24.78 21.24
N SER A 55 23.35 24.79 20.40
CA SER A 55 23.21 25.82 19.37
C SER A 55 23.03 27.20 20.02
N PRO A 56 23.79 28.24 19.60
CA PRO A 56 23.68 29.58 20.17
C PRO A 56 22.23 30.08 20.15
N LYS A 57 21.78 30.71 21.26
CA LYS A 57 20.37 31.14 21.41
C LYS A 57 19.94 32.11 20.31
N ASP A 58 20.83 33.00 19.91
CA ASP A 58 20.65 33.98 18.84
C ASP A 58 20.67 33.34 17.43
N ALA A 59 21.31 32.18 17.29
CA ALA A 59 21.38 31.40 16.07
C ALA A 59 20.29 30.31 15.97
N PHE A 60 19.48 30.09 17.02
CA PHE A 60 18.40 29.09 17.01
C PHE A 60 17.10 29.69 16.45
N PRO A 61 16.67 29.31 15.23
CA PRO A 61 15.62 30.03 14.50
C PRO A 61 14.30 30.18 15.26
N LEU A 62 13.89 29.16 16.02
CA LEU A 62 12.65 29.21 16.79
C LEU A 62 12.66 30.30 17.86
N ARG A 63 13.79 30.59 18.52
CA ARG A 63 13.85 31.64 19.56
C ARG A 63 13.64 33.03 18.99
N THR A 64 14.23 33.29 17.84
CA THR A 64 14.06 34.55 17.11
C THR A 64 12.63 34.67 16.61
N LEU A 65 12.08 33.58 16.08
CA LEU A 65 10.71 33.55 15.60
C LEU A 65 9.68 33.77 16.72
N SER A 66 9.86 33.16 17.90
CA SER A 66 8.91 33.25 19.01
C SER A 66 9.22 34.37 20.02
N ASN A 67 10.21 35.23 19.75
CA ASN A 67 10.68 36.26 20.68
C ASN A 67 11.04 35.71 22.09
N THR A 68 11.67 34.53 22.15
CA THR A 68 12.04 33.84 23.41
C THR A 68 13.56 33.80 23.64
N GLN A 69 14.28 34.80 23.15
CA GLN A 69 15.75 34.94 23.32
C GLN A 69 16.15 34.90 24.81
N ASP A 70 15.37 35.56 25.67
CA ASP A 70 15.62 35.64 27.12
C ASP A 70 15.10 34.43 27.92
N SER A 71 14.41 33.48 27.28
CA SER A 71 13.85 32.32 27.97
C SER A 71 14.96 31.40 28.51
N GLN A 72 14.75 30.90 29.73
CA GLN A 72 15.65 29.96 30.42
C GLN A 72 15.50 28.52 29.94
N LYS A 73 14.40 28.20 29.23
CA LYS A 73 14.18 26.88 28.64
C LYS A 73 15.31 26.54 27.67
N SER A 74 15.67 25.28 27.55
CA SER A 74 16.59 24.78 26.53
C SER A 74 15.98 24.90 25.12
N ASN A 75 16.82 24.82 24.08
CA ASN A 75 16.34 24.84 22.70
C ASN A 75 15.44 23.64 22.39
N PHE A 76 15.77 22.48 22.96
CA PHE A 76 14.96 21.27 22.81
C PHE A 76 13.58 21.41 23.48
N GLU A 77 13.50 21.90 24.72
CA GLU A 77 12.23 22.15 25.40
C GLU A 77 11.35 23.16 24.62
N LEU A 78 11.94 24.22 24.07
CA LEU A 78 11.19 25.17 23.23
C LEU A 78 10.62 24.52 21.97
N LEU A 79 11.36 23.60 21.35
CA LEU A 79 10.89 22.86 20.19
C LEU A 79 9.71 21.93 20.55
N GLU A 80 9.76 21.27 21.71
CA GLU A 80 8.66 20.46 22.24
C GLU A 80 7.40 21.32 22.51
N GLU A 81 7.59 22.50 23.10
CA GLU A 81 6.49 23.46 23.32
C GLU A 81 5.89 23.96 22.02
N TYR A 82 6.72 24.23 21.00
CA TYR A 82 6.25 24.68 19.70
C TYR A 82 5.39 23.62 18.99
N LEU A 83 5.82 22.35 18.97
CA LEU A 83 5.00 21.28 18.42
C LEU A 83 3.70 21.08 19.20
N SER A 84 3.72 21.29 20.52
CA SER A 84 2.52 21.26 21.36
C SER A 84 1.57 22.42 21.07
N ALA A 85 2.09 23.63 20.83
CA ALA A 85 1.32 24.79 20.41
C ALA A 85 0.67 24.60 19.04
N ILE A 86 1.40 24.02 18.07
CA ILE A 86 0.83 23.64 16.77
C ILE A 86 -0.32 22.65 16.95
N HIS A 87 -0.15 21.64 17.82
CA HIS A 87 -1.21 20.66 18.09
C HIS A 87 -2.47 21.32 18.66
N GLN A 88 -2.31 22.17 19.67
CA GLN A 88 -3.43 22.90 20.30
C GLN A 88 -4.14 23.81 19.31
N HIS A 89 -3.38 24.53 18.47
CA HIS A 89 -3.93 25.36 17.42
C HIS A 89 -4.72 24.53 16.40
N TRP A 90 -4.13 23.46 15.85
CA TRP A 90 -4.80 22.59 14.88
C TRP A 90 -6.09 21.99 15.45
N ALA A 91 -6.07 21.53 16.70
CA ALA A 91 -7.24 20.98 17.39
C ALA A 91 -8.35 22.01 17.63
N SER A 92 -8.03 23.31 17.63
CA SER A 92 -9.00 24.40 17.78
C SER A 92 -9.71 24.78 16.48
N LEU A 93 -9.21 24.33 15.32
CA LEU A 93 -9.80 24.65 14.03
C LEU A 93 -11.11 23.89 13.82
N ASP A 94 -12.06 24.52 13.12
CA ASP A 94 -13.31 23.87 12.73
C ASP A 94 -13.04 22.78 11.68
N SER A 95 -13.14 21.53 12.11
CA SER A 95 -12.90 20.35 11.25
C SER A 95 -13.82 20.25 10.02
N THR A 96 -14.92 20.99 9.98
CA THR A 96 -15.87 20.97 8.85
C THR A 96 -15.49 21.93 7.71
N SER A 97 -14.62 22.91 7.97
CA SER A 97 -14.23 23.94 7.01
C SER A 97 -12.81 23.79 6.45
N LEU A 98 -12.03 22.82 6.94
CA LEU A 98 -10.65 22.61 6.51
C LEU A 98 -10.54 22.13 5.06
N GLU A 99 -9.62 22.72 4.32
CA GLU A 99 -9.29 22.39 2.95
C GLU A 99 -7.91 21.77 2.82
N MET A 100 -7.65 21.19 1.64
CA MET A 100 -6.34 20.61 1.33
C MET A 100 -5.17 21.61 1.43
N THR A 101 -5.45 22.91 1.31
CA THR A 101 -4.44 23.98 1.45
C THR A 101 -4.00 24.15 2.89
N ASP A 102 -4.90 23.99 3.86
CA ASP A 102 -4.58 24.13 5.29
C ASP A 102 -3.68 22.99 5.74
N LEU A 103 -3.96 21.77 5.29
CA LEU A 103 -3.06 20.62 5.51
C LEU A 103 -1.70 20.82 4.83
N ALA A 104 -1.65 21.42 3.64
CA ALA A 104 -0.39 21.73 2.97
C ALA A 104 0.42 22.81 3.72
N GLN A 105 -0.25 23.78 4.34
CA GLN A 105 0.38 24.79 5.19
C GLN A 105 0.97 24.13 6.45
N LEU A 106 0.17 23.34 7.16
CA LEU A 106 0.63 22.59 8.33
C LEU A 106 1.84 21.70 7.99
N GLU A 107 1.76 20.89 6.93
CA GLU A 107 2.87 20.01 6.54
C GLU A 107 4.13 20.82 6.20
N ARG A 108 3.99 21.96 5.50
CA ARG A 108 5.11 22.86 5.21
C ARG A 108 5.73 23.43 6.50
N THR A 109 4.91 23.91 7.44
CA THR A 109 5.35 24.43 8.74
C THR A 109 6.14 23.38 9.52
N LEU A 110 5.64 22.14 9.57
CA LEU A 110 6.33 21.05 10.26
C LEU A 110 7.67 20.72 9.59
N ILE A 111 7.73 20.67 8.26
CA ILE A 111 8.99 20.39 7.54
C ILE A 111 10.04 21.47 7.81
N GLU A 112 9.65 22.75 7.80
CA GLU A 112 10.56 23.86 8.10
C GLU A 112 10.99 23.86 9.57
N ALA A 113 10.06 23.62 10.50
CA ALA A 113 10.38 23.47 11.92
C ALA A 113 11.43 22.37 12.15
N LEU A 114 11.28 21.20 11.52
CA LEU A 114 12.24 20.11 11.61
C LEU A 114 13.57 20.44 10.90
N SER A 115 13.52 21.08 9.73
CA SER A 115 14.69 21.52 8.97
C SER A 115 15.58 22.43 9.79
N ASP A 116 14.97 23.48 10.33
CA ASP A 116 15.71 24.63 10.83
C ASP A 116 16.11 24.47 12.30
N ASN A 117 15.50 23.51 13.01
CA ASN A 117 15.74 23.33 14.44
C ASN A 117 16.27 21.94 14.82
N ILE A 118 16.19 20.92 13.95
CA ILE A 118 16.78 19.58 14.22
C ILE A 118 18.02 19.34 13.34
N TYR A 119 17.97 19.74 12.06
CA TYR A 119 19.03 19.47 11.10
C TYR A 119 19.90 20.70 10.85
N LEU A 120 20.52 21.23 11.91
CA LEU A 120 21.30 22.47 11.88
C LEU A 120 22.53 22.36 10.96
N GLU A 121 23.38 21.35 11.15
CA GLU A 121 24.53 21.06 10.29
C GLU A 121 24.87 19.55 10.28
N PRO A 122 24.99 18.89 9.11
CA PRO A 122 24.65 19.40 7.77
C PRO A 122 23.12 19.45 7.56
N LYS A 123 22.65 20.53 6.92
CA LYS A 123 21.23 20.68 6.59
C LYS A 123 20.73 19.58 5.66
N LYS A 124 19.57 19.01 5.97
CA LYS A 124 18.85 18.12 5.06
C LYS A 124 18.05 18.96 4.06
N SER A 125 17.96 18.48 2.83
CA SER A 125 17.07 19.11 1.85
C SER A 125 15.60 18.97 2.26
N PHE A 126 14.78 19.94 1.85
CA PHE A 126 13.32 19.92 2.08
C PHE A 126 12.68 18.58 1.70
N LYS A 127 13.10 17.98 0.58
CA LYS A 127 12.60 16.68 0.13
C LYS A 127 12.95 15.55 1.10
N GLN A 128 14.17 15.53 1.65
CA GLN A 128 14.57 14.50 2.61
C GLN A 128 13.75 14.58 3.89
N ILE A 129 13.50 15.79 4.39
CA ILE A 129 12.72 15.99 5.62
C ILE A 129 11.25 15.63 5.38
N LYS A 130 10.69 16.03 4.23
CA LYS A 130 9.34 15.58 3.83
C LYS A 130 9.26 14.05 3.79
N ASP A 131 10.22 13.39 3.14
CA ASP A 131 10.24 11.93 3.05
C ASP A 131 10.31 11.30 4.46
N GLU A 132 11.05 11.89 5.40
CA GLU A 132 11.12 11.44 6.80
C GLU A 132 9.84 11.70 7.59
N LEU A 133 9.21 12.86 7.43
CA LEU A 133 7.93 13.20 8.06
C LEU A 133 6.80 12.28 7.56
N ASP A 134 6.71 12.06 6.24
CA ASP A 134 5.76 11.09 5.64
C ASP A 134 5.98 9.69 6.22
N ASN A 135 7.23 9.33 6.52
CA ASN A 135 7.57 8.02 7.06
C ASN A 135 7.24 7.91 8.56
N ALA A 136 7.48 8.96 9.33
CA ALA A 136 7.05 9.05 10.72
C ALA A 136 5.52 9.03 10.84
N GLU A 137 4.79 9.68 9.93
CA GLU A 137 3.32 9.61 9.82
C GLU A 137 2.86 8.16 9.68
N ASN A 138 3.56 7.37 8.85
CA ASN A 138 3.23 5.96 8.68
C ASN A 138 3.45 5.13 9.94
N HIS A 139 4.47 5.45 10.76
CA HIS A 139 4.72 4.76 12.03
C HIS A 139 3.73 5.13 13.11
N VAL A 140 3.31 6.40 13.18
CA VAL A 140 2.20 6.84 14.05
C VAL A 140 0.93 6.05 13.73
N ASN A 141 0.71 5.74 12.45
CA ASN A 141 -0.41 4.93 11.99
C ASN A 141 -0.17 3.41 12.04
N TRP A 142 1.05 2.95 12.36
CA TRP A 142 1.36 1.54 12.49
C TRP A 142 0.99 1.06 13.89
N LYS A 143 -0.22 0.54 13.99
CA LYS A 143 -0.81 0.02 15.23
C LYS A 143 -1.36 -1.39 15.00
N THR A 144 -1.58 -2.11 16.08
CA THR A 144 -2.39 -3.33 16.07
C THR A 144 -3.77 -3.01 15.52
N ARG A 145 -4.27 -3.86 14.62
CA ARG A 145 -5.58 -3.70 14.01
C ARG A 145 -6.54 -4.73 14.61
N GLN A 146 -7.80 -4.36 14.72
CA GLN A 146 -8.86 -5.26 15.16
C GLN A 146 -9.47 -5.98 13.96
N LEU A 147 -10.16 -7.09 14.23
CA LEU A 147 -11.02 -7.74 13.24
C LEU A 147 -12.04 -6.73 12.72
N LYS A 148 -12.07 -6.53 11.40
CA LYS A 148 -13.12 -5.71 10.79
C LYS A 148 -14.28 -6.61 10.39
N VAL A 149 -15.50 -6.25 10.80
CA VAL A 149 -16.73 -6.96 10.43
C VAL A 149 -17.69 -5.97 9.78
N THR A 150 -18.33 -6.39 8.70
CA THR A 150 -19.41 -5.64 8.06
C THR A 150 -20.50 -6.63 7.65
N THR A 151 -21.74 -6.31 7.99
CA THR A 151 -22.92 -7.05 7.56
C THR A 151 -23.74 -6.16 6.64
N THR A 152 -24.14 -6.68 5.48
CA THR A 152 -25.13 -6.04 4.61
C THR A 152 -26.29 -6.98 4.40
N ASP A 153 -27.50 -6.52 4.69
CA ASP A 153 -28.74 -7.28 4.55
C ASP A 153 -29.59 -6.65 3.44
N ASN A 154 -29.69 -7.36 2.31
CA ASN A 154 -30.65 -7.09 1.23
C ASN A 154 -31.35 -8.43 0.91
N ASP A 155 -31.53 -8.80 -0.37
CA ASP A 155 -32.00 -10.15 -0.75
C ASP A 155 -31.03 -11.27 -0.31
N VAL A 156 -29.77 -10.91 -0.09
CA VAL A 156 -28.70 -11.80 0.40
C VAL A 156 -28.03 -11.10 1.57
N THR A 157 -27.91 -11.82 2.69
CA THR A 157 -27.11 -11.39 3.83
C THR A 157 -25.65 -11.67 3.52
N ILE A 158 -24.80 -10.65 3.59
CA ILE A 158 -23.36 -10.77 3.36
C ILE A 158 -22.63 -10.36 4.65
N LEU A 159 -21.94 -11.31 5.26
CA LEU A 159 -21.06 -11.10 6.41
C LEU A 159 -19.60 -11.10 5.95
N ARG A 160 -18.99 -9.91 5.92
CA ARG A 160 -17.57 -9.73 5.59
C ARG A 160 -16.74 -9.63 6.86
N LYS A 161 -15.60 -10.32 6.89
CA LYS A 161 -14.62 -10.28 7.97
C LYS A 161 -13.21 -10.13 7.40
N ASP A 162 -12.45 -9.18 7.91
CA ASP A 162 -11.03 -8.99 7.58
C ASP A 162 -10.18 -9.10 8.84
N ASN A 163 -9.50 -10.23 8.99
CA ASN A 163 -8.62 -10.53 10.12
C ASN A 163 -7.17 -10.15 9.76
N PRO A 164 -6.55 -9.18 10.44
CA PRO A 164 -5.20 -8.73 10.11
C PRO A 164 -4.16 -9.83 10.26
N ILE A 165 -3.21 -9.88 9.33
CA ILE A 165 -2.04 -10.76 9.41
C ILE A 165 -0.87 -9.94 9.96
N SER A 166 -0.58 -10.12 11.24
CA SER A 166 0.55 -9.51 11.94
C SER A 166 1.67 -10.50 12.21
N HIS A 167 1.34 -11.77 12.47
CA HIS A 167 2.29 -12.78 12.92
C HIS A 167 3.47 -12.94 11.96
N PHE A 168 4.68 -12.70 12.47
CA PHE A 168 5.92 -12.91 11.73
C PHE A 168 6.35 -14.36 11.77
N THR A 169 6.86 -14.86 10.64
CA THR A 169 7.50 -16.17 10.60
C THR A 169 8.79 -16.18 11.44
N PRO A 170 9.30 -17.35 11.86
CA PRO A 170 10.59 -17.42 12.57
C PRO A 170 11.73 -16.70 11.84
N THR A 171 11.78 -16.82 10.51
CA THR A 171 12.77 -16.13 9.66
C THR A 171 12.60 -14.60 9.69
N GLN A 172 11.37 -14.09 9.66
CA GLN A 172 11.11 -12.65 9.77
C GLN A 172 11.44 -12.13 11.17
N THR A 173 11.05 -12.83 12.23
CA THR A 173 11.41 -12.44 13.61
C THR A 173 12.92 -12.39 13.78
N HIS A 174 13.64 -13.35 13.20
CA HIS A 174 15.09 -13.37 13.20
C HIS A 174 15.70 -12.16 12.48
N GLU A 175 15.22 -11.84 11.27
CA GLU A 175 15.65 -10.67 10.49
C GLU A 175 15.47 -9.36 11.28
N TRP A 176 14.37 -9.21 12.02
CA TRP A 176 14.13 -8.06 12.88
C TRP A 176 15.01 -8.03 14.13
N LEU A 177 15.31 -9.17 14.76
CA LEU A 177 16.22 -9.22 15.91
C LEU A 177 17.64 -8.76 15.54
N ASN A 178 18.05 -8.94 14.29
CA ASN A 178 19.38 -8.52 13.83
C ASN A 178 19.59 -7.00 13.83
N ILE A 179 18.54 -6.17 13.91
CA ILE A 179 18.70 -4.71 13.96
C ILE A 179 19.43 -4.23 15.22
N LEU A 180 19.37 -5.02 16.30
CA LEU A 180 20.03 -4.73 17.57
C LEU A 180 21.57 -4.81 17.45
N GLY A 181 22.11 -5.54 16.46
CA GLY A 181 23.56 -5.69 16.28
C GLY A 181 24.25 -6.16 17.57
N THR A 182 25.20 -5.36 18.08
CA THR A 182 25.94 -5.66 19.32
C THR A 182 25.12 -5.53 20.60
N GLU A 183 23.95 -4.88 20.54
CA GLU A 183 23.01 -4.75 21.66
C GLU A 183 22.18 -6.03 21.87
N LYS A 184 22.33 -7.04 20.99
CA LYS A 184 21.69 -8.34 21.16
C LYS A 184 22.15 -9.02 22.47
N PRO A 185 21.24 -9.74 23.18
CA PRO A 185 21.61 -10.71 24.20
C PRO A 185 22.70 -11.68 23.72
N LYS A 186 23.62 -12.07 24.61
CA LYS A 186 24.82 -12.86 24.27
C LYS A 186 24.47 -14.16 23.55
N GLU A 187 23.39 -14.80 23.97
CA GLU A 187 22.87 -16.04 23.40
C GLU A 187 22.43 -15.85 21.95
N LEU A 188 21.80 -14.71 21.64
CA LEU A 188 21.39 -14.35 20.28
C LEU A 188 22.58 -13.96 19.42
N ARG A 189 23.63 -13.33 19.97
CA ARG A 189 24.86 -13.00 19.23
C ARG A 189 25.62 -14.24 18.77
N ILE A 190 25.68 -15.29 19.60
CA ILE A 190 26.34 -16.56 19.24
C ILE A 190 25.64 -17.22 18.04
N LEU A 191 24.31 -17.19 18.02
CA LEU A 191 23.52 -17.83 16.97
C LEU A 191 23.50 -17.02 15.66
N TYR A 192 23.58 -15.69 15.74
CA TYR A 192 23.17 -14.81 14.66
C TYR A 192 24.18 -13.72 14.27
N GLY A 193 25.35 -13.67 14.92
CA GLY A 193 26.37 -12.65 14.69
C GLY A 193 25.94 -11.25 15.12
N ASP A 194 26.67 -10.22 14.68
CA ASP A 194 26.45 -8.81 15.06
C ASP A 194 26.07 -7.91 13.87
N GLU A 195 26.00 -8.45 12.65
CA GLU A 195 25.73 -7.68 11.44
C GLU A 195 24.28 -7.18 11.41
N LYS A 196 24.11 -5.86 11.22
CA LYS A 196 22.79 -5.23 11.08
C LYS A 196 22.25 -5.40 9.64
N PRO A 197 20.94 -5.62 9.45
CA PRO A 197 20.37 -5.79 8.11
C PRO A 197 20.56 -4.57 7.20
N LYS A 198 20.76 -4.82 5.90
CA LYS A 198 20.95 -3.75 4.90
C LYS A 198 19.77 -2.81 4.75
N TRP A 199 18.56 -3.30 4.99
CA TRP A 199 17.37 -2.44 4.96
C TRP A 199 17.35 -1.47 6.16
N PHE A 200 17.90 -1.90 7.30
CA PHE A 200 17.90 -1.14 8.56
C PHE A 200 18.99 -0.06 8.57
N THR A 201 20.22 -0.41 8.15
CA THR A 201 21.34 0.55 8.09
C THR A 201 21.13 1.68 7.10
N ALA A 202 20.15 1.54 6.20
CA ALA A 202 19.78 2.53 5.21
C ALA A 202 18.75 3.58 5.70
N LEU A 203 18.25 3.42 6.93
CA LEU A 203 17.23 4.27 7.57
C LEU A 203 17.86 5.50 8.27
N PRO A 204 17.12 6.61 8.43
CA PRO A 204 17.52 7.72 9.30
C PRO A 204 17.75 7.27 10.75
N GLU A 205 18.60 7.99 11.49
CA GLU A 205 18.98 7.63 12.86
C GLU A 205 17.79 7.57 13.83
N TRP A 206 16.89 8.55 13.77
CA TRP A 206 15.68 8.55 14.61
C TRP A 206 14.83 7.29 14.39
N GLU A 207 14.79 6.81 13.14
CA GLU A 207 14.00 5.65 12.75
C GLU A 207 14.68 4.34 13.17
N GLN A 208 16.02 4.31 13.13
CA GLN A 208 16.81 3.21 13.69
C GLN A 208 16.58 3.08 15.21
N ASN A 209 16.70 4.20 15.93
CA ASN A 209 16.43 4.29 17.37
C ASN A 209 15.00 3.86 17.71
N TYR A 210 14.03 4.30 16.92
CA TYR A 210 12.62 3.90 17.07
C TYR A 210 12.45 2.38 17.02
N PHE A 211 13.00 1.73 16.00
CA PHE A 211 12.85 0.28 15.89
C PHE A 211 13.64 -0.50 16.93
N GLN A 212 14.88 -0.09 17.27
CA GLN A 212 15.65 -0.74 18.33
C GLN A 212 14.89 -0.70 19.66
N LYS A 213 14.40 0.48 20.06
CA LYS A 213 13.58 0.63 21.28
C LYS A 213 12.30 -0.22 21.25
N ARG A 214 11.61 -0.30 20.10
CA ARG A 214 10.42 -1.14 19.94
C ARG A 214 10.73 -2.63 20.06
N VAL A 215 11.83 -3.10 19.49
CA VAL A 215 12.24 -4.51 19.59
C VAL A 215 12.69 -4.85 21.01
N LEU A 216 13.43 -3.96 21.68
CA LEU A 216 13.81 -4.14 23.09
C LEU A 216 12.58 -4.18 24.00
N ALA A 217 11.65 -3.24 23.84
CA ALA A 217 10.40 -3.24 24.60
C ALA A 217 9.56 -4.50 24.39
N TRP A 218 9.57 -5.07 23.17
CA TRP A 218 8.96 -6.38 22.92
C TRP A 218 9.68 -7.51 23.64
N GLN A 219 11.02 -7.52 23.67
CA GLN A 219 11.77 -8.53 24.41
C GLN A 219 11.43 -8.51 25.91
N ASP A 220 11.32 -7.31 26.49
CA ASP A 220 10.91 -7.13 27.88
C ASP A 220 9.48 -7.61 28.11
N GLN A 221 8.55 -7.29 27.20
CA GLN A 221 7.16 -7.75 27.31
C GLN A 221 7.04 -9.26 27.16
N LYS A 222 7.77 -9.86 26.20
CA LYS A 222 7.74 -11.30 25.91
C LYS A 222 8.11 -12.15 27.12
N ALA A 223 8.97 -11.63 28.01
CA ALA A 223 9.39 -12.30 29.23
C ALA A 223 8.30 -12.33 30.33
N GLN A 224 7.21 -11.58 30.17
CA GLN A 224 6.10 -11.52 31.13
C GLN A 224 5.08 -12.65 30.88
N PRO A 225 4.32 -13.10 31.90
CA PRO A 225 3.35 -14.19 31.77
C PRO A 225 2.30 -14.00 30.67
N ASP A 226 1.79 -12.77 30.52
CA ASP A 226 0.79 -12.39 29.50
C ASP A 226 1.43 -11.63 28.32
N GLY A 227 2.74 -11.80 28.14
CA GLY A 227 3.53 -11.13 27.11
C GLY A 227 3.20 -11.58 25.68
N ILE A 228 3.23 -10.65 24.72
CA ILE A 228 3.03 -10.96 23.31
C ILE A 228 4.24 -11.73 22.76
N GLN A 229 4.05 -13.02 22.46
CA GLN A 229 5.16 -13.93 22.12
C GLN A 229 5.76 -13.71 20.72
N ASN A 230 4.98 -13.18 19.78
CA ASN A 230 5.42 -12.92 18.41
C ASN A 230 5.66 -11.42 18.17
N LEU A 231 6.82 -11.08 17.60
CA LEU A 231 7.18 -9.68 17.35
C LEU A 231 6.23 -9.00 16.36
N GLY A 232 5.77 -9.71 15.33
CA GLY A 232 4.83 -9.18 14.35
C GLY A 232 3.49 -8.82 15.00
N ASP A 233 2.99 -9.66 15.90
CA ASP A 233 1.75 -9.38 16.67
C ASP A 233 1.92 -8.18 17.62
N TYR A 234 3.12 -7.98 18.18
CA TYR A 234 3.44 -6.80 18.98
C TYR A 234 3.49 -5.52 18.15
N LEU A 235 4.12 -5.58 16.96
CA LEU A 235 4.23 -4.42 16.07
C LEU A 235 2.89 -4.10 15.38
N GLY A 236 2.04 -5.11 15.16
CA GLY A 236 0.83 -5.04 14.36
C GLY A 236 1.09 -5.24 12.86
N PRO A 237 0.03 -5.38 12.06
CA PRO A 237 0.16 -5.61 10.62
C PRO A 237 0.81 -4.41 9.91
N VAL A 238 1.76 -4.68 9.02
CA VAL A 238 2.53 -3.64 8.33
C VAL A 238 1.61 -2.80 7.44
N PRO A 239 1.51 -1.47 7.60
CA PRO A 239 0.69 -0.63 6.73
C PRO A 239 1.20 -0.60 5.29
N THR A 240 0.31 -0.42 4.31
CA THR A 240 0.70 -0.35 2.88
C THR A 240 1.60 0.84 2.52
N THR A 241 1.59 1.87 3.35
CA THR A 241 2.43 3.07 3.21
C THR A 241 3.89 2.79 3.58
N ILE A 242 4.09 1.79 4.43
CA ILE A 242 5.38 1.23 4.83
C ILE A 242 5.82 0.15 3.84
N ARG A 243 6.95 0.39 3.16
CA ARG A 243 7.47 -0.50 2.09
C ARG A 243 8.98 -0.64 2.09
N ARG A 244 9.57 -0.57 3.27
CA ARG A 244 11.02 -0.54 3.49
C ARG A 244 11.53 -1.72 4.31
N TYR A 245 10.66 -2.38 5.06
CA TYR A 245 11.03 -3.41 6.04
C TYR A 245 10.37 -4.76 5.71
N PRO A 246 10.87 -5.85 6.32
CA PRO A 246 10.20 -7.14 6.32
C PRO A 246 8.82 -7.12 7.00
N GLY A 247 7.89 -7.85 6.41
CA GLY A 247 6.47 -7.97 6.76
C GLY A 247 5.58 -7.74 5.53
N ALA A 248 4.58 -8.60 5.34
CA ALA A 248 3.62 -8.47 4.26
C ALA A 248 2.74 -7.23 4.47
N PRO A 249 2.75 -6.25 3.53
CA PRO A 249 2.05 -4.99 3.74
C PRO A 249 0.54 -5.15 3.57
N ASN A 250 -0.26 -4.52 4.42
CA ASN A 250 -1.72 -4.49 4.39
C ASN A 250 -2.33 -5.89 4.23
N ALA A 251 -1.80 -6.83 5.00
CA ALA A 251 -2.14 -8.23 4.90
C ALA A 251 -3.33 -8.59 5.80
N TYR A 252 -4.32 -9.28 5.24
CA TYR A 252 -5.47 -9.81 5.99
C TYR A 252 -5.91 -11.16 5.41
N VAL A 253 -6.50 -11.99 6.26
CA VAL A 253 -7.42 -13.04 5.82
C VAL A 253 -8.79 -12.38 5.67
N SER A 254 -9.31 -12.32 4.45
CA SER A 254 -10.64 -11.79 4.16
C SER A 254 -11.59 -12.94 3.89
N THR A 255 -12.71 -12.98 4.63
CA THR A 255 -13.80 -13.93 4.39
C THR A 255 -15.10 -13.17 4.11
N ALA A 256 -15.89 -13.65 3.15
CA ALA A 256 -17.27 -13.24 2.98
C ALA A 256 -18.16 -14.49 3.05
N THR A 257 -19.14 -14.47 3.94
CA THR A 257 -20.19 -15.48 4.01
C THR A 257 -21.46 -14.86 3.45
N LEU A 258 -21.96 -15.43 2.35
CA LEU A 258 -23.18 -15.01 1.67
C LEU A 258 -24.28 -16.01 2.04
N SER A 259 -25.43 -15.52 2.49
CA SER A 259 -26.59 -16.33 2.83
C SER A 259 -27.82 -15.83 2.09
N ALA A 260 -28.42 -16.70 1.28
CA ALA A 260 -29.59 -16.41 0.47
C ALA A 260 -30.67 -17.47 0.72
N THR A 261 -31.94 -17.08 0.76
CA THR A 261 -33.05 -18.03 0.79
C THR A 261 -33.45 -18.35 -0.65
N ASN A 262 -33.37 -19.62 -1.05
CA ASN A 262 -33.76 -20.03 -2.39
C ASN A 262 -35.30 -20.01 -2.57
N GLU A 263 -35.77 -20.23 -3.80
CA GLU A 263 -37.21 -20.26 -4.13
C GLU A 263 -38.02 -21.30 -3.32
N LYS A 264 -37.35 -22.29 -2.73
CA LYS A 264 -37.95 -23.35 -1.89
C LYS A 264 -37.99 -22.98 -0.40
N GLY A 265 -37.50 -21.79 -0.03
CA GLY A 265 -37.43 -21.36 1.37
C GLY A 265 -36.22 -21.89 2.14
N GLU A 266 -35.26 -22.55 1.48
CA GLU A 266 -34.04 -23.08 2.11
C GLU A 266 -32.94 -22.03 2.11
N VAL A 267 -32.25 -21.88 3.24
CA VAL A 267 -31.07 -21.00 3.32
C VAL A 267 -29.88 -21.69 2.69
N GLN A 268 -29.36 -21.11 1.62
CA GLN A 268 -28.09 -21.47 1.01
C GLN A 268 -27.00 -20.54 1.51
N THR A 269 -25.91 -21.11 2.00
CA THR A 269 -24.75 -20.36 2.45
C THR A 269 -23.54 -20.67 1.58
N GLU A 270 -22.80 -19.62 1.27
CA GLU A 270 -21.60 -19.68 0.46
C GLU A 270 -20.47 -18.92 1.12
N ASN A 271 -19.28 -19.51 1.10
CA ASN A 271 -18.10 -18.93 1.71
C ASN A 271 -17.04 -18.60 0.66
N PHE A 272 -16.58 -17.35 0.72
CA PHE A 272 -15.46 -16.84 -0.02
C PHE A 272 -14.31 -16.56 0.94
N LEU A 273 -13.17 -17.22 0.75
CA LEU A 273 -11.95 -16.97 1.52
C LEU A 273 -10.82 -16.53 0.59
N LYS A 274 -10.11 -15.49 1.01
CA LYS A 274 -8.87 -15.07 0.37
C LYS A 274 -7.90 -14.49 1.40
N ILE A 275 -6.65 -14.36 0.99
CA ILE A 275 -5.66 -13.53 1.65
C ILE A 275 -5.44 -12.30 0.78
N ARG A 276 -5.56 -11.11 1.36
CA ARG A 276 -5.17 -9.84 0.70
C ARG A 276 -3.82 -9.39 1.21
N SER A 277 -3.07 -8.70 0.37
CA SER A 277 -1.81 -8.01 0.71
C SER A 277 -1.56 -6.89 -0.31
N GLY A 278 -0.72 -5.92 0.03
CA GLY A 278 -0.02 -5.11 -0.95
C GLY A 278 1.08 -5.90 -1.65
N VAL A 279 1.75 -5.28 -2.62
CA VAL A 279 2.90 -5.90 -3.29
C VAL A 279 3.94 -6.33 -2.26
N ILE A 280 4.21 -7.63 -2.21
CA ILE A 280 5.11 -8.29 -1.25
C ILE A 280 6.56 -7.79 -1.35
N ALA A 281 6.95 -7.18 -2.47
CA ALA A 281 8.27 -6.59 -2.62
C ALA A 281 8.34 -5.20 -1.96
N PRO A 282 9.34 -4.93 -1.08
CA PRO A 282 9.50 -3.64 -0.43
C PRO A 282 9.97 -2.58 -1.45
N ALA A 283 9.01 -1.88 -2.05
CA ALA A 283 9.25 -0.97 -3.17
C ALA A 283 10.18 0.20 -2.80
N LYS A 284 10.15 0.67 -1.54
CA LYS A 284 10.92 1.81 -1.05
C LYS A 284 12.25 1.40 -0.39
N MET A 285 12.55 0.10 -0.27
CA MET A 285 13.85 -0.38 0.24
C MET A 285 14.97 0.04 -0.72
N LYS A 286 15.99 0.74 -0.19
CA LYS A 286 17.21 1.09 -0.94
C LYS A 286 17.98 -0.19 -1.24
N ALA A 287 17.99 -0.61 -2.51
CA ALA A 287 18.64 -1.83 -2.98
C ALA A 287 19.61 -1.50 -4.11
N LYS A 288 20.81 -1.00 -3.75
CA LYS A 288 21.90 -0.74 -4.71
C LYS A 288 22.87 -1.92 -4.77
N GLY A 289 23.50 -2.10 -5.94
CA GLY A 289 24.48 -3.17 -6.15
C GLY A 289 23.88 -4.59 -6.15
N LYS A 290 24.75 -5.59 -6.29
CA LYS A 290 24.36 -7.01 -6.31
C LYS A 290 23.75 -7.44 -4.97
N GLU A 291 24.39 -7.05 -3.88
CA GLU A 291 23.98 -7.46 -2.54
C GLU A 291 22.68 -6.81 -2.07
N GLY A 292 22.48 -5.52 -2.34
CA GLY A 292 21.21 -4.85 -2.00
C GLY A 292 20.03 -5.44 -2.78
N LYS A 293 20.24 -5.82 -4.05
CA LYS A 293 19.23 -6.55 -4.84
C LYS A 293 18.94 -7.94 -4.25
N ALA A 294 19.96 -8.66 -3.79
CA ALA A 294 19.80 -9.96 -3.14
C ALA A 294 19.02 -9.84 -1.83
N ALA A 295 19.36 -8.87 -0.97
CA ALA A 295 18.62 -8.59 0.25
C ALA A 295 17.14 -8.27 -0.02
N LYS A 296 16.85 -7.45 -1.04
CA LYS A 296 15.46 -7.15 -1.43
C LYS A 296 14.69 -8.40 -1.88
N ILE A 297 15.33 -9.33 -2.60
CA ILE A 297 14.71 -10.60 -2.98
C ILE A 297 14.42 -11.43 -1.73
N GLU A 298 15.34 -11.47 -0.77
CA GLU A 298 15.16 -12.25 0.45
C GLU A 298 14.02 -11.72 1.33
N ILE A 299 13.93 -10.39 1.51
CA ILE A 299 12.78 -9.78 2.19
C ILE A 299 11.47 -10.05 1.44
N THR A 300 11.49 -10.00 0.10
CA THR A 300 10.31 -10.31 -0.71
C THR A 300 9.88 -11.78 -0.51
N LYS A 301 10.84 -12.69 -0.39
CA LYS A 301 10.61 -14.11 -0.10
C LYS A 301 10.01 -14.30 1.28
N GLN A 302 10.58 -13.70 2.32
CA GLN A 302 10.04 -13.76 3.68
C GLN A 302 8.60 -13.25 3.75
N ASN A 303 8.28 -12.17 3.03
CA ASN A 303 6.91 -11.65 2.93
C ASN A 303 5.95 -12.63 2.24
N LEU A 304 6.41 -13.36 1.22
CA LEU A 304 5.61 -14.40 0.57
C LEU A 304 5.43 -15.62 1.47
N GLU A 305 6.48 -16.06 2.16
CA GLU A 305 6.43 -17.15 3.14
C GLU A 305 5.39 -16.86 4.21
N GLN A 306 5.35 -15.64 4.75
CA GLN A 306 4.34 -15.22 5.72
C GLN A 306 2.91 -15.47 5.21
N LEU A 307 2.62 -15.09 3.96
CA LEU A 307 1.29 -15.27 3.37
C LEU A 307 0.98 -16.75 3.04
N VAL A 308 1.99 -17.52 2.62
CA VAL A 308 1.85 -18.96 2.35
C VAL A 308 1.62 -19.75 3.63
N VAL A 309 2.32 -19.41 4.72
CA VAL A 309 2.12 -20.00 6.05
C VAL A 309 0.66 -19.82 6.49
N VAL A 310 0.15 -18.58 6.39
CA VAL A 310 -1.25 -18.29 6.73
C VAL A 310 -2.21 -19.03 5.80
N ALA A 311 -1.92 -19.12 4.49
CA ALA A 311 -2.77 -19.86 3.55
C ALA A 311 -2.91 -21.33 3.92
N ILE A 312 -1.81 -22.00 4.29
CA ILE A 312 -1.82 -23.39 4.74
C ILE A 312 -2.66 -23.53 6.03
N GLN A 313 -2.44 -22.66 7.01
CA GLN A 313 -3.18 -22.68 8.28
C GLN A 313 -4.68 -22.46 8.08
N GLU A 314 -5.08 -21.50 7.24
CA GLU A 314 -6.50 -21.25 6.96
C GLU A 314 -7.15 -22.43 6.23
N LYS A 315 -6.43 -23.11 5.33
CA LYS A 315 -6.98 -24.30 4.68
C LYS A 315 -7.17 -25.46 5.67
N ILE A 316 -6.24 -25.65 6.60
CA ILE A 316 -6.38 -26.66 7.66
C ILE A 316 -7.63 -26.35 8.53
N LYS A 317 -7.79 -25.08 8.96
CA LYS A 317 -8.97 -24.64 9.71
C LYS A 317 -10.28 -24.83 8.94
N GLU A 318 -10.27 -24.63 7.63
CA GLU A 318 -11.43 -24.86 6.76
C GLU A 318 -11.81 -26.34 6.71
N ILE A 319 -10.84 -27.22 6.44
CA ILE A 319 -11.06 -28.68 6.38
C ILE A 319 -11.59 -29.20 7.72
N GLN A 320 -11.05 -28.72 8.84
CA GLN A 320 -11.54 -29.08 10.17
C GLN A 320 -12.99 -28.64 10.42
N ARG A 321 -13.33 -27.40 10.08
CA ARG A 321 -14.71 -26.88 10.22
C ARG A 321 -15.70 -27.70 9.39
N ASN A 322 -15.26 -28.25 8.27
CA ASN A 322 -16.07 -29.08 7.39
C ASN A 322 -16.06 -30.57 7.79
N GLY A 323 -15.42 -30.94 8.91
CA GLY A 323 -15.35 -32.32 9.39
C GLY A 323 -14.46 -33.25 8.56
N GLY A 324 -13.46 -32.70 7.86
CA GLY A 324 -12.59 -33.47 6.96
C GLY A 324 -11.70 -34.48 7.69
N ASP A 325 -11.54 -35.66 7.08
CA ASP A 325 -10.74 -36.78 7.61
C ASP A 325 -9.24 -36.42 7.65
N GLN A 326 -8.63 -36.52 8.82
CA GLN A 326 -7.19 -36.30 9.03
C GLN A 326 -6.30 -37.29 8.27
N ARG A 327 -6.85 -38.45 7.88
CA ARG A 327 -6.13 -39.45 7.05
C ARG A 327 -5.99 -39.00 5.61
N GLN A 328 -6.80 -38.04 5.16
CA GLN A 328 -6.74 -37.57 3.78
C GLN A 328 -5.54 -36.63 3.59
N ALA A 329 -4.67 -37.01 2.66
CA ALA A 329 -3.57 -36.17 2.22
C ALA A 329 -4.09 -34.92 1.49
N ILE A 330 -3.64 -33.74 1.91
CA ILE A 330 -4.04 -32.45 1.35
C ILE A 330 -3.14 -32.10 0.15
N GLU A 331 -3.76 -31.86 -1.00
CA GLU A 331 -3.14 -31.20 -2.16
C GLU A 331 -3.70 -29.77 -2.25
N LEU A 332 -2.84 -28.77 -2.14
CA LEU A 332 -3.25 -27.37 -1.96
C LEU A 332 -2.72 -26.47 -3.09
N PRO A 333 -3.58 -25.95 -3.99
CA PRO A 333 -3.21 -24.87 -4.87
C PRO A 333 -3.25 -23.53 -4.12
N ILE A 334 -2.15 -22.77 -4.17
CA ILE A 334 -2.06 -21.41 -3.65
C ILE A 334 -1.80 -20.45 -4.80
N LEU A 335 -2.77 -19.59 -5.13
CA LEU A 335 -2.63 -18.62 -6.21
C LEU A 335 -2.11 -17.27 -5.69
N LEU A 336 -0.94 -16.83 -6.13
CA LEU A 336 -0.52 -15.43 -6.06
C LEU A 336 -1.06 -14.67 -7.28
N GLN A 337 -2.19 -13.97 -7.11
CA GLN A 337 -2.78 -13.13 -8.14
C GLN A 337 -2.39 -11.66 -7.92
N THR A 338 -1.69 -11.06 -8.88
CA THR A 338 -1.32 -9.65 -8.84
C THR A 338 -2.13 -8.78 -9.82
N LEU A 339 -2.42 -7.55 -9.41
CA LEU A 339 -3.19 -6.57 -10.19
C LEU A 339 -2.30 -5.39 -10.63
N TYR A 340 -1.04 -5.70 -10.91
CA TYR A 340 0.00 -4.72 -11.19
C TYR A 340 0.03 -4.40 -12.69
N SER A 341 -0.10 -3.11 -13.00
CA SER A 341 -0.06 -2.60 -14.37
C SER A 341 1.13 -1.65 -14.51
N PRO A 342 2.31 -2.13 -14.97
CA PRO A 342 3.42 -1.23 -15.21
C PRO A 342 3.09 -0.29 -16.38
N PRO A 343 3.61 0.96 -16.36
CA PRO A 343 3.41 1.93 -17.43
C PRO A 343 4.07 1.52 -18.76
N MET A 344 5.12 0.69 -18.71
CA MET A 344 5.72 0.00 -19.84
C MET A 344 5.95 -1.46 -19.45
N GLN A 345 5.52 -2.41 -20.29
CA GLN A 345 5.85 -3.83 -20.09
C GLN A 345 7.35 -4.02 -20.30
N PRO A 346 8.08 -4.67 -19.37
CA PRO A 346 9.48 -5.00 -19.61
C PRO A 346 9.60 -5.93 -20.82
N PRO A 347 10.61 -5.77 -21.70
CA PRO A 347 10.77 -6.64 -22.86
C PRO A 347 11.08 -8.07 -22.40
N GLY A 348 10.12 -8.99 -22.63
CA GLY A 348 10.31 -10.44 -22.43
C GLY A 348 10.38 -10.95 -20.99
N ASP A 349 10.42 -10.06 -19.98
CA ASP A 349 10.62 -10.38 -18.57
C ASP A 349 9.36 -10.18 -17.71
N TYR A 350 9.44 -10.56 -16.44
CA TYR A 350 8.37 -10.38 -15.47
C TYR A 350 8.22 -8.93 -14.99
N ASN A 351 6.98 -8.51 -14.71
CA ASN A 351 6.64 -7.16 -14.23
C ASN A 351 7.39 -6.72 -12.96
N ASN A 352 7.77 -7.65 -12.08
CA ASN A 352 8.58 -7.39 -10.90
C ASN A 352 9.59 -8.53 -10.67
N PRO A 353 10.86 -8.35 -11.04
CA PRO A 353 11.88 -9.40 -10.92
C PRO A 353 12.12 -9.88 -9.49
N ALA A 354 11.95 -9.02 -8.48
CA ALA A 354 12.14 -9.42 -7.08
C ALA A 354 11.02 -10.36 -6.62
N VAL A 355 9.77 -10.08 -7.01
CA VAL A 355 8.62 -10.94 -6.73
C VAL A 355 8.81 -12.31 -7.36
N MET A 356 9.19 -12.36 -8.64
CA MET A 356 9.29 -13.64 -9.33
C MET A 356 10.46 -14.49 -8.87
N LYS A 357 11.62 -13.89 -8.57
CA LYS A 357 12.74 -14.62 -7.97
C LYS A 357 12.41 -15.14 -6.57
N ALA A 358 11.70 -14.35 -5.76
CA ALA A 358 11.22 -14.79 -4.46
C ALA A 358 10.21 -15.93 -4.59
N PHE A 359 9.27 -15.81 -5.52
CA PHE A 359 8.27 -16.80 -5.84
C PHE A 359 8.87 -18.13 -6.30
N GLU A 360 9.86 -18.11 -7.20
CA GLU A 360 10.61 -19.29 -7.63
C GLU A 360 11.33 -19.97 -6.46
N LYS A 361 11.96 -19.20 -5.56
CA LYS A 361 12.59 -19.75 -4.35
C LYS A 361 11.57 -20.42 -3.42
N VAL A 362 10.44 -19.79 -3.13
CA VAL A 362 9.40 -20.38 -2.26
C VAL A 362 8.79 -21.61 -2.92
N ARG A 363 8.53 -21.57 -4.23
CA ARG A 363 8.05 -22.73 -5.00
C ARG A 363 9.02 -23.92 -4.91
N GLU A 364 10.33 -23.67 -4.93
CA GLU A 364 11.33 -24.71 -4.75
C GLU A 364 11.28 -25.32 -3.35
N GLU A 365 11.19 -24.48 -2.30
CA GLU A 365 11.06 -24.96 -0.92
C GLU A 365 9.78 -25.79 -0.71
N LEU A 366 8.69 -25.45 -1.41
CA LEU A 366 7.40 -26.17 -1.35
C LEU A 366 7.40 -27.52 -2.09
N LYS A 367 8.48 -27.90 -2.78
CA LYS A 367 8.63 -29.28 -3.30
C LYS A 367 8.81 -30.30 -2.18
N GLU A 368 9.26 -29.86 -1.01
CA GLU A 368 9.36 -30.64 0.23
C GLU A 368 8.44 -30.01 1.30
N PRO A 369 7.10 -30.17 1.22
CA PRO A 369 6.17 -29.49 2.12
C PRO A 369 6.48 -29.72 3.60
N GLU A 370 6.84 -30.92 4.01
CA GLU A 370 7.20 -31.25 5.40
C GLU A 370 8.34 -30.38 5.94
N ARG A 371 9.37 -30.15 5.11
CA ARG A 371 10.50 -29.30 5.48
C ARG A 371 10.10 -27.84 5.58
N PHE A 372 9.22 -27.36 4.69
CA PHE A 372 8.66 -26.01 4.76
C PHE A 372 7.83 -25.81 6.03
N LEU A 373 6.95 -26.77 6.36
CA LEU A 373 6.13 -26.76 7.57
C LEU A 373 7.00 -26.74 8.84
N ALA A 374 8.02 -27.58 8.90
CA ALA A 374 8.96 -27.63 10.02
C ALA A 374 9.77 -26.33 10.17
N LYS A 375 10.28 -25.77 9.07
CA LYS A 375 11.02 -24.49 9.05
C LYS A 375 10.19 -23.34 9.66
N HIS A 376 8.88 -23.35 9.44
CA HIS A 376 7.99 -22.29 9.88
C HIS A 376 7.16 -22.66 11.11
N SER A 377 7.44 -23.80 11.75
CA SER A 377 6.74 -24.30 12.93
C SER A 377 5.21 -24.31 12.75
N ILE A 378 4.73 -24.73 11.58
CA ILE A 378 3.30 -24.83 11.29
C ILE A 378 2.73 -26.04 12.02
N ASP A 379 1.80 -25.82 12.94
CA ASP A 379 0.98 -26.88 13.52
C ASP A 379 -0.01 -27.40 12.46
N THR A 380 0.21 -28.62 12.00
CA THR A 380 -0.67 -29.26 11.02
C THR A 380 -1.88 -29.94 11.65
N GLN A 381 -1.94 -30.02 12.98
CA GLN A 381 -3.05 -30.62 13.73
C GLN A 381 -3.39 -32.04 13.25
N GLY A 382 -2.36 -32.80 12.87
CA GLY A 382 -2.47 -34.19 12.39
C GLY A 382 -2.70 -34.34 10.89
N TYR A 383 -2.97 -33.27 10.14
CA TYR A 383 -3.14 -33.34 8.69
C TYR A 383 -1.81 -33.49 7.95
N THR A 384 -1.81 -34.29 6.89
CA THR A 384 -0.65 -34.46 6.01
C THR A 384 -0.77 -33.57 4.78
N ILE A 385 0.15 -32.63 4.59
CA ILE A 385 0.24 -31.82 3.36
C ILE A 385 1.12 -32.55 2.35
N LYS A 386 0.50 -33.21 1.38
CA LYS A 386 1.21 -33.99 0.35
C LYS A 386 1.82 -33.10 -0.73
N LYS A 387 1.11 -32.03 -1.10
CA LYS A 387 1.52 -31.15 -2.21
C LYS A 387 1.03 -29.74 -1.98
N VAL A 388 1.89 -28.76 -2.27
CA VAL A 388 1.50 -27.35 -2.37
C VAL A 388 1.90 -26.81 -3.74
N ASP A 389 0.91 -26.53 -4.59
CA ASP A 389 1.13 -25.89 -5.89
C ASP A 389 1.07 -24.38 -5.74
N LEU A 390 2.23 -23.74 -5.65
CA LEU A 390 2.30 -22.28 -5.65
C LEU A 390 2.20 -21.74 -7.09
N LEU A 391 1.09 -21.08 -7.42
CA LEU A 391 0.71 -20.58 -8.75
C LEU A 391 0.82 -19.06 -8.83
N TYR A 392 1.03 -18.52 -10.03
CA TYR A 392 1.14 -17.07 -10.25
C TYR A 392 0.32 -16.62 -11.45
N SER A 393 -0.38 -15.51 -11.27
CA SER A 393 -1.11 -14.84 -12.33
C SER A 393 -1.08 -13.34 -12.13
N ASN A 394 -1.03 -12.56 -13.22
CA ASN A 394 -1.16 -11.11 -13.14
C ASN A 394 -2.21 -10.60 -14.11
N ARG A 395 -3.24 -9.93 -13.57
CA ARG A 395 -4.36 -9.33 -14.30
C ARG A 395 -4.26 -7.80 -14.23
N PRO A 396 -3.55 -7.14 -15.16
CA PRO A 396 -3.33 -5.69 -15.10
C PRO A 396 -4.63 -4.95 -15.43
N VAL A 397 -5.24 -4.29 -14.45
CA VAL A 397 -6.42 -3.44 -14.66
C VAL A 397 -5.94 -1.99 -14.87
N ASN A 398 -5.97 -1.48 -16.10
CA ASN A 398 -5.59 -0.09 -16.41
C ASN A 398 -6.29 0.43 -17.68
N ASN A 399 -6.76 1.69 -17.65
CA ASN A 399 -7.31 2.42 -18.80
C ASN A 399 -6.27 3.29 -19.55
N ALA A 400 -5.01 3.34 -19.09
CA ALA A 400 -4.00 4.21 -19.71
C ALA A 400 -3.78 3.87 -21.20
N ARG A 401 -3.50 4.91 -22.02
CA ARG A 401 -3.40 4.95 -23.50
C ARG A 401 -2.35 4.02 -24.17
N GLY A 402 -1.88 2.99 -23.50
CA GLY A 402 -1.00 1.97 -24.09
C GLY A 402 -1.61 0.59 -23.88
N LEU A 403 -1.53 -0.27 -24.90
CA LEU A 403 -1.86 -1.69 -24.77
C LEU A 403 -1.18 -2.28 -23.53
N SER A 404 -1.91 -2.44 -22.43
CA SER A 404 -1.48 -3.35 -21.38
C SER A 404 -1.70 -4.74 -21.97
N TRP A 405 -0.60 -5.38 -22.37
CA TRP A 405 -0.59 -6.73 -22.93
C TRP A 405 -1.07 -7.73 -21.86
N VAL A 406 -2.40 -7.85 -21.70
CA VAL A 406 -3.02 -9.04 -21.13
C VAL A 406 -2.77 -10.13 -22.14
N GLY A 407 -1.63 -10.79 -22.05
CA GLY A 407 -1.32 -11.94 -22.89
C GLY A 407 -0.59 -11.63 -24.19
N ASN A 408 0.62 -11.03 -24.11
CA ASN A 408 1.63 -11.55 -25.03
C ASN A 408 1.84 -13.03 -24.64
N LEU A 409 1.24 -13.93 -25.43
CA LEU A 409 1.27 -15.37 -25.20
C LEU A 409 2.70 -15.92 -25.10
N PHE A 410 3.66 -15.21 -25.68
CA PHE A 410 5.08 -15.59 -25.74
C PHE A 410 5.92 -14.98 -24.60
N SER A 411 5.34 -14.13 -23.76
CA SER A 411 6.03 -13.64 -22.55
C SER A 411 6.11 -14.73 -21.48
N LYS A 412 7.14 -14.69 -20.63
CA LYS A 412 7.26 -15.59 -19.46
C LYS A 412 6.03 -15.51 -18.55
N GLN A 413 5.51 -14.29 -18.36
CA GLN A 413 4.32 -14.04 -17.57
C GLN A 413 3.05 -14.64 -18.19
N GLY A 414 2.87 -14.51 -19.51
CA GLY A 414 1.72 -15.11 -20.20
C GLY A 414 1.74 -16.64 -20.16
N ARG A 415 2.93 -17.26 -20.26
CA ARG A 415 3.08 -18.72 -20.05
C ARG A 415 2.72 -19.13 -18.63
N GLU A 416 3.17 -18.36 -17.64
CA GLU A 416 2.89 -18.65 -16.24
C GLU A 416 1.39 -18.57 -15.91
N SER A 417 0.68 -17.54 -16.40
CA SER A 417 -0.77 -17.44 -16.25
C SER A 417 -1.51 -18.61 -16.90
N ARG A 418 -1.09 -19.09 -18.10
CA ARG A 418 -1.73 -20.28 -18.72
C ARG A 418 -1.49 -21.55 -17.93
N ARG A 419 -0.28 -21.73 -17.40
CA ARG A 419 0.03 -22.85 -16.51
C ARG A 419 -0.88 -22.81 -15.28
N THR A 420 -1.05 -21.64 -14.68
CA THR A 420 -1.97 -21.41 -13.55
C THR A 420 -3.41 -21.78 -13.92
N ASP A 421 -3.93 -21.27 -15.04
CA ASP A 421 -5.30 -21.57 -15.50
C ASP A 421 -5.52 -23.08 -15.70
N ALA A 422 -4.55 -23.79 -16.28
CA ALA A 422 -4.62 -25.24 -16.49
C ALA A 422 -4.60 -26.02 -15.16
N VAL A 423 -3.69 -25.68 -14.24
CA VAL A 423 -3.62 -26.35 -12.94
C VAL A 423 -4.88 -26.08 -12.12
N LEU A 424 -5.42 -24.86 -12.13
CA LEU A 424 -6.68 -24.58 -11.43
C LEU A 424 -7.84 -25.41 -11.99
N ALA A 425 -7.95 -25.56 -13.31
CA ALA A 425 -8.96 -26.41 -13.93
C ALA A 425 -8.82 -27.88 -13.49
N GLU A 426 -7.61 -28.42 -13.46
CA GLU A 426 -7.35 -29.78 -12.93
C GLU A 426 -7.82 -29.94 -11.47
N TYR A 427 -7.65 -28.91 -10.64
CA TYR A 427 -8.13 -28.95 -9.26
C TYR A 427 -9.65 -28.81 -9.15
N VAL A 428 -10.32 -28.09 -10.05
CA VAL A 428 -11.79 -28.06 -10.10
C VAL A 428 -12.33 -29.46 -10.37
N ASP A 429 -11.73 -30.20 -11.30
CA ASP A 429 -12.13 -31.56 -11.64
C ASP A 429 -11.89 -32.58 -10.51
N LYS A 430 -11.03 -32.24 -9.53
CA LYS A 430 -10.77 -33.07 -8.34
C LYS A 430 -11.77 -32.85 -7.21
N LEU A 431 -12.59 -31.79 -7.26
CA LEU A 431 -13.62 -31.55 -6.24
C LEU A 431 -14.71 -32.63 -6.30
N ASP A 432 -15.36 -32.88 -5.18
CA ASP A 432 -16.56 -33.74 -5.16
C ASP A 432 -17.64 -33.11 -6.03
N HIS A 433 -18.06 -33.82 -7.08
CA HIS A 433 -18.99 -33.32 -8.09
C HIS A 433 -20.39 -33.01 -7.54
N ASN A 434 -20.73 -33.55 -6.36
CA ASN A 434 -21.99 -33.25 -5.68
C ASN A 434 -21.87 -32.02 -4.76
N SER A 435 -20.66 -31.59 -4.43
CA SER A 435 -20.42 -30.46 -3.53
C SER A 435 -20.85 -29.14 -4.15
N GLN A 436 -21.21 -28.19 -3.29
CA GLN A 436 -21.50 -26.82 -3.70
C GLN A 436 -20.24 -26.14 -4.28
N ASP A 437 -19.06 -26.45 -3.73
CA ASP A 437 -17.80 -25.89 -4.21
C ASP A 437 -17.50 -26.29 -5.65
N TYR A 438 -17.73 -27.55 -6.04
CA TYR A 438 -17.60 -27.97 -7.43
C TYR A 438 -18.55 -27.20 -8.35
N LYS A 439 -19.83 -27.09 -8.00
CA LYS A 439 -20.83 -26.40 -8.84
C LYS A 439 -20.43 -24.95 -9.10
N ILE A 440 -20.03 -24.23 -8.04
CA ILE A 440 -19.61 -22.83 -8.14
C ILE A 440 -18.29 -22.69 -8.89
N ALA A 441 -17.28 -23.49 -8.55
CA ALA A 441 -15.98 -23.42 -9.20
C ALA A 441 -16.07 -23.77 -10.69
N LYS A 442 -16.88 -24.78 -11.05
CA LYS A 442 -17.12 -25.18 -12.43
C LYS A 442 -17.87 -24.10 -13.22
N ALA A 443 -18.95 -23.54 -12.66
CA ALA A 443 -19.67 -22.45 -13.30
C ALA A 443 -18.80 -21.19 -13.46
N ALA A 444 -17.94 -20.89 -12.49
CA ALA A 444 -16.98 -19.80 -12.58
C ALA A 444 -15.93 -20.04 -13.67
N LEU A 445 -15.41 -21.28 -13.77
CA LEU A 445 -14.47 -21.69 -14.80
C LEU A 445 -15.09 -21.61 -16.21
N ASP A 446 -16.33 -22.06 -16.38
CA ASP A 446 -17.04 -21.99 -17.65
C ASP A 446 -17.33 -20.54 -18.07
N SER A 447 -17.69 -19.68 -17.10
CA SER A 447 -17.82 -18.24 -17.32
C SER A 447 -16.48 -17.61 -17.72
N TYR A 448 -15.41 -17.95 -17.00
CA TYR A 448 -14.05 -17.49 -17.27
C TYR A 448 -13.58 -17.88 -18.69
N GLN A 449 -13.86 -19.10 -19.13
CA GLN A 449 -13.48 -19.61 -20.45
C GLN A 449 -14.37 -19.11 -21.61
N SER A 450 -15.62 -18.75 -21.32
CA SER A 450 -16.57 -18.22 -22.31
C SER A 450 -16.43 -16.72 -22.54
N MET A 451 -15.74 -16.00 -21.65
CA MET A 451 -15.50 -14.58 -21.79
C MET A 451 -14.78 -14.25 -23.13
N PRO A 452 -15.32 -13.32 -23.95
CA PRO A 452 -14.88 -13.07 -25.34
C PRO A 452 -13.38 -12.79 -25.52
N TYR A 453 -12.71 -12.35 -24.45
CA TYR A 453 -11.32 -11.91 -24.43
C TYR A 453 -10.33 -13.07 -24.21
N MET A 454 -10.77 -14.22 -23.70
CA MET A 454 -9.92 -15.41 -23.54
C MET A 454 -9.73 -16.16 -24.86
N ARG A 455 -10.73 -16.14 -25.75
CA ARG A 455 -10.71 -16.90 -27.02
C ARG A 455 -9.96 -16.19 -28.17
N ASN A 456 -9.73 -14.89 -28.09
CA ASN A 456 -9.13 -14.07 -29.17
C ASN A 456 -7.67 -13.66 -28.91
N THR A 457 -6.81 -14.58 -28.45
CA THR A 457 -5.39 -14.27 -28.15
C THR A 457 -4.42 -14.31 -29.35
N ILE A 458 -4.93 -14.36 -30.58
CA ILE A 458 -4.12 -14.17 -31.81
C ILE A 458 -4.26 -12.73 -32.37
N GLY A 459 -5.31 -11.99 -31.96
CA GLY A 459 -5.55 -10.61 -32.39
C GLY A 459 -5.33 -9.62 -31.25
N MET A 460 -4.75 -8.47 -31.56
CA MET A 460 -4.66 -7.33 -30.64
C MET A 460 -6.04 -7.06 -30.02
N ILE A 461 -6.15 -7.19 -28.69
CA ILE A 461 -7.34 -6.78 -27.96
C ILE A 461 -7.37 -5.25 -28.05
N PRO A 462 -8.38 -4.63 -28.69
CA PRO A 462 -8.63 -3.19 -28.50
C PRO A 462 -8.76 -2.96 -27.00
N PRO A 463 -8.42 -1.79 -26.45
CA PRO A 463 -8.55 -1.50 -25.02
C PRO A 463 -10.02 -1.56 -24.59
N THR A 464 -10.56 -2.77 -24.44
CA THR A 464 -11.93 -3.05 -24.08
C THR A 464 -11.99 -2.90 -22.58
N LYS A 465 -12.55 -1.75 -22.18
CA LYS A 465 -13.11 -1.39 -20.88
C LYS A 465 -12.55 -2.21 -19.71
N SER A 466 -11.71 -1.56 -18.89
CA SER A 466 -11.14 -2.09 -17.64
C SER A 466 -12.04 -2.96 -16.75
N ASN A 467 -13.36 -2.73 -16.76
CA ASN A 467 -14.33 -3.55 -16.03
C ASN A 467 -14.30 -5.04 -16.45
N ALA A 468 -14.06 -5.35 -17.72
CA ALA A 468 -13.94 -6.74 -18.19
C ALA A 468 -12.76 -7.47 -17.53
N ILE A 469 -11.60 -6.80 -17.35
CA ILE A 469 -10.44 -7.41 -16.69
C ILE A 469 -10.71 -7.59 -15.19
N ALA A 470 -11.45 -6.66 -14.56
CA ALA A 470 -11.86 -6.79 -13.17
C ALA A 470 -12.77 -8.02 -12.95
N GLU A 471 -13.73 -8.27 -13.85
CA GLU A 471 -14.61 -9.44 -13.80
C GLU A 471 -13.87 -10.76 -14.00
N ILE A 472 -12.90 -10.81 -14.93
CA ILE A 472 -12.04 -12.00 -15.12
C ILE A 472 -11.20 -12.26 -13.87
N ALA A 473 -10.60 -11.20 -13.32
CA ALA A 473 -9.78 -11.33 -12.12
C ALA A 473 -10.62 -11.81 -10.94
N ALA A 474 -11.87 -11.35 -10.82
CA ALA A 474 -12.82 -11.81 -9.82
C ALA A 474 -13.18 -13.30 -9.98
N LEU A 475 -13.47 -13.76 -11.20
CA LEU A 475 -13.71 -15.20 -11.46
C LEU A 475 -12.51 -16.06 -11.09
N GLU A 476 -11.28 -15.64 -11.43
CA GLU A 476 -10.06 -16.35 -11.03
C GLU A 476 -9.89 -16.37 -9.49
N GLN A 477 -10.31 -15.32 -8.77
CA GLN A 477 -10.34 -15.34 -7.31
C GLN A 477 -11.33 -16.37 -6.75
N ILE A 478 -12.53 -16.46 -7.36
CA ILE A 478 -13.56 -17.40 -6.95
C ILE A 478 -13.07 -18.84 -7.18
N ILE A 479 -12.58 -19.14 -8.38
CA ILE A 479 -12.05 -20.48 -8.72
C ILE A 479 -10.94 -20.87 -7.73
N ALA A 480 -9.93 -20.02 -7.56
CA ALA A 480 -8.80 -20.32 -6.68
C ALA A 480 -9.20 -20.42 -5.20
N GLY A 481 -10.16 -19.62 -4.74
CA GLY A 481 -10.71 -19.70 -3.38
C GLY A 481 -11.54 -20.96 -3.12
N LYS A 482 -12.12 -21.56 -4.17
CA LYS A 482 -12.87 -22.82 -4.05
C LYS A 482 -11.97 -24.04 -4.03
N VAL A 483 -10.95 -24.07 -4.87
CA VAL A 483 -10.05 -25.23 -4.94
C VAL A 483 -8.90 -25.17 -3.93
N GLY A 484 -8.60 -24.01 -3.37
CA GLY A 484 -7.46 -23.81 -2.47
C GLY A 484 -7.49 -22.44 -1.80
N VAL A 485 -6.38 -21.71 -1.85
CA VAL A 485 -6.30 -20.37 -1.26
C VAL A 485 -5.74 -19.36 -2.25
N ARG A 486 -6.41 -18.23 -2.38
CA ARG A 486 -5.94 -17.12 -3.21
C ARG A 486 -5.25 -16.06 -2.34
N ILE A 487 -4.03 -15.69 -2.71
CA ILE A 487 -3.27 -14.55 -2.20
C ILE A 487 -3.32 -13.41 -3.23
N GLY A 488 -3.89 -12.27 -2.84
CA GLY A 488 -4.11 -11.11 -3.68
C GLY A 488 -3.17 -9.96 -3.44
N SER A 489 -2.72 -9.33 -4.51
CA SER A 489 -1.96 -8.09 -4.40
C SER A 489 -2.18 -7.11 -5.55
N CYS A 490 -2.70 -5.92 -5.26
CA CYS A 490 -2.40 -4.73 -6.06
C CYS A 490 -1.21 -3.96 -5.46
N VAL A 491 -0.77 -2.85 -6.07
CA VAL A 491 0.34 -2.04 -5.52
C VAL A 491 0.15 -1.86 -4.02
N SER A 492 -1.02 -1.40 -3.59
CA SER A 492 -1.34 -1.10 -2.19
C SER A 492 -2.09 -2.20 -1.43
N GLY A 493 -2.68 -3.17 -2.12
CA GLY A 493 -3.61 -4.13 -1.52
C GLY A 493 -4.91 -3.50 -1.03
N LYS A 494 -5.12 -2.18 -1.21
CA LYS A 494 -6.31 -1.47 -0.75
C LYS A 494 -7.16 -0.87 -1.85
N ASP A 495 -6.58 -0.59 -3.03
CA ASP A 495 -7.30 0.06 -4.14
C ASP A 495 -7.96 -1.01 -5.05
N ARG A 496 -7.31 -1.39 -6.15
CA ARG A 496 -7.85 -2.35 -7.14
C ARG A 496 -8.23 -3.71 -6.55
N GLU A 497 -7.44 -4.16 -5.58
CA GLU A 497 -7.65 -5.44 -4.90
C GLU A 497 -9.01 -5.48 -4.21
N GLU A 498 -9.39 -4.38 -3.55
CA GLU A 498 -10.68 -4.25 -2.86
C GLU A 498 -11.83 -4.22 -3.86
N MET A 499 -11.76 -3.37 -4.88
CA MET A 499 -12.81 -3.26 -5.90
C MET A 499 -13.04 -4.57 -6.67
N ILE A 500 -11.99 -5.35 -6.95
CA ILE A 500 -12.17 -6.68 -7.57
C ILE A 500 -12.82 -7.67 -6.59
N THR A 501 -12.63 -7.47 -5.28
CA THR A 501 -13.32 -8.26 -4.25
C THR A 501 -14.80 -7.96 -4.22
N GLU A 502 -15.18 -6.68 -4.33
CA GLU A 502 -16.58 -6.26 -4.45
C GLU A 502 -17.22 -6.91 -5.70
N VAL A 503 -16.49 -6.96 -6.81
CA VAL A 503 -16.94 -7.67 -8.02
C VAL A 503 -17.08 -9.18 -7.78
N ALA A 504 -16.14 -9.82 -7.10
CA ALA A 504 -16.18 -11.26 -6.80
C ALA A 504 -17.34 -11.63 -5.85
N ILE A 505 -17.63 -10.77 -4.87
CA ILE A 505 -18.78 -10.94 -3.97
C ILE A 505 -20.09 -10.80 -4.77
N ALA A 506 -20.22 -9.76 -5.59
CA ALA A 506 -21.41 -9.56 -6.43
C ALA A 506 -21.64 -10.68 -7.45
N GLN A 507 -20.56 -11.25 -8.01
CA GLN A 507 -20.63 -12.42 -8.89
C GLN A 507 -21.14 -13.66 -8.16
N GLN A 508 -20.70 -13.89 -6.93
CA GLN A 508 -21.18 -15.01 -6.09
C GLN A 508 -22.63 -14.78 -5.64
N GLU A 509 -22.99 -13.56 -5.24
CA GLU A 509 -24.37 -13.20 -4.91
C GLU A 509 -25.31 -13.51 -6.09
N PHE A 510 -24.92 -13.09 -7.29
CA PHE A 510 -25.68 -13.37 -8.51
C PHE A 510 -25.78 -14.88 -8.78
N CYS A 511 -24.68 -15.63 -8.61
CA CYS A 511 -24.68 -17.08 -8.80
C CYS A 511 -25.58 -17.81 -7.80
N LEU A 512 -25.68 -17.34 -6.55
CA LEU A 512 -26.58 -17.92 -5.55
C LEU A 512 -28.05 -17.70 -5.89
N LYS A 513 -28.40 -16.51 -6.39
CA LYS A 513 -29.78 -16.20 -6.80
C LYS A 513 -30.19 -16.96 -8.06
N HIS A 514 -29.30 -17.05 -9.05
CA HIS A 514 -29.66 -17.49 -10.41
C HIS A 514 -29.11 -18.85 -10.82
N GLY A 515 -28.24 -19.47 -10.00
CA GLY A 515 -27.55 -20.72 -10.33
C GLY A 515 -26.52 -20.60 -11.47
N LYS A 516 -26.26 -19.39 -11.97
CA LYS A 516 -25.32 -19.07 -13.05
C LYS A 516 -24.60 -17.76 -12.76
N PHE A 517 -23.41 -17.56 -13.31
CA PHE A 517 -22.70 -16.28 -13.25
C PHE A 517 -23.33 -15.23 -14.18
N PRO A 518 -23.13 -13.92 -13.91
CA PRO A 518 -23.72 -12.86 -14.71
C PRO A 518 -23.23 -12.90 -16.17
N PRO A 519 -24.08 -12.51 -17.13
CA PRO A 519 -23.71 -12.52 -18.54
C PRO A 519 -22.61 -11.49 -18.84
N PRO A 520 -21.78 -11.74 -19.88
CA PRO A 520 -20.72 -10.82 -20.27
C PRO A 520 -21.32 -9.51 -20.81
N TYR A 521 -20.56 -8.42 -20.78
CA TYR A 521 -21.05 -7.09 -21.16
C TYR A 521 -21.60 -6.97 -22.60
N ASN A 522 -21.22 -7.90 -23.49
CA ASN A 522 -21.61 -7.92 -24.89
C ASN A 522 -22.80 -8.86 -25.18
N ALA A 523 -23.40 -9.46 -24.15
CA ALA A 523 -24.60 -10.26 -24.30
C ALA A 523 -25.76 -9.39 -24.84
N THR A 524 -26.51 -9.92 -25.80
CA THR A 524 -27.44 -9.13 -26.62
C THR A 524 -28.90 -9.35 -26.28
N SER A 525 -29.26 -10.46 -25.62
CA SER A 525 -30.65 -10.79 -25.32
C SER A 525 -31.27 -9.82 -24.32
N THR A 526 -32.60 -9.68 -24.35
CA THR A 526 -33.33 -8.82 -23.41
C THR A 526 -33.15 -9.27 -21.96
N GLN A 527 -33.11 -10.58 -21.73
CA GLN A 527 -32.88 -11.13 -20.39
C GLN A 527 -31.45 -10.84 -19.92
N ASP A 528 -30.44 -11.05 -20.78
CA ASP A 528 -29.05 -10.78 -20.39
C ASP A 528 -28.84 -9.32 -20.01
N LYS A 529 -29.53 -8.39 -20.69
CA LYS A 529 -29.48 -6.97 -20.34
C LYS A 529 -30.07 -6.70 -18.95
N LYS A 530 -31.16 -7.39 -18.57
CA LYS A 530 -31.76 -7.29 -17.23
C LYS A 530 -30.82 -7.87 -16.16
N ASP A 531 -30.38 -9.11 -16.38
CA ASP A 531 -29.41 -9.82 -15.53
C ASP A 531 -28.15 -8.98 -15.31
N ARG A 532 -27.69 -8.29 -16.37
CA ARG A 532 -26.53 -7.39 -16.28
C ARG A 532 -26.81 -6.15 -15.44
N GLN A 533 -28.00 -5.56 -15.52
CA GLN A 533 -28.35 -4.41 -14.68
C GLN A 533 -28.37 -4.79 -13.20
N GLU A 534 -28.93 -5.95 -12.86
CA GLU A 534 -28.93 -6.50 -11.50
C GLU A 534 -27.49 -6.71 -11.00
N PHE A 535 -26.62 -7.33 -11.80
CA PHE A 535 -25.22 -7.50 -11.43
C PHE A 535 -24.51 -6.16 -11.15
N LEU A 536 -24.72 -5.14 -12.00
CA LEU A 536 -24.14 -3.82 -11.79
C LEU A 536 -24.64 -3.15 -10.50
N GLU A 537 -25.90 -3.41 -10.12
CA GLU A 537 -26.47 -2.96 -8.85
C GLU A 537 -25.84 -3.69 -7.66
N ASN A 538 -25.64 -5.01 -7.74
CA ASN A 538 -24.96 -5.78 -6.68
C ASN A 538 -23.54 -5.27 -6.45
N VAL A 539 -22.77 -4.99 -7.51
CA VAL A 539 -21.43 -4.38 -7.37
C VAL A 539 -21.52 -3.00 -6.71
N ALA A 540 -22.50 -2.18 -7.09
CA ALA A 540 -22.69 -0.86 -6.51
C ALA A 540 -23.05 -0.92 -5.02
N ARG A 541 -23.92 -1.85 -4.60
CA ARG A 541 -24.27 -2.09 -3.20
C ARG A 541 -23.06 -2.59 -2.39
N ALA A 542 -22.26 -3.50 -2.95
CA ALA A 542 -21.03 -3.96 -2.31
C ALA A 542 -20.03 -2.81 -2.08
N TYR A 543 -19.87 -1.92 -3.06
CA TYR A 543 -19.04 -0.71 -2.92
C TYR A 543 -19.58 0.29 -1.90
N LEU A 544 -20.91 0.50 -1.89
CA LEU A 544 -21.58 1.42 -0.97
C LEU A 544 -21.62 0.91 0.48
N SER A 545 -21.27 -0.35 0.73
CA SER A 545 -21.05 -0.88 2.09
C SER A 545 -19.95 -0.13 2.85
N GLY A 546 -19.06 0.61 2.18
CA GLY A 546 -18.00 1.38 2.85
C GLY A 546 -16.84 0.55 3.40
N HIS A 547 -16.96 -0.78 3.40
CA HIS A 547 -16.00 -1.70 4.00
C HIS A 547 -14.58 -1.51 3.45
N GLY A 548 -14.46 -1.38 2.13
CA GLY A 548 -13.18 -1.18 1.45
C GLY A 548 -12.49 0.14 1.78
N GLN A 549 -13.29 1.20 1.91
CA GLN A 549 -12.86 2.56 2.24
C GLN A 549 -12.35 2.62 3.69
N GLU A 550 -13.05 1.98 4.62
CA GLU A 550 -12.62 1.90 6.03
C GLU A 550 -11.33 1.10 6.19
N LEU A 551 -11.21 -0.05 5.50
CA LEU A 551 -9.95 -0.82 5.47
C LEU A 551 -8.80 -0.04 4.81
N ALA A 552 -9.10 0.82 3.84
CA ALA A 552 -8.12 1.73 3.27
C ALA A 552 -7.61 2.78 4.29
N GLY A 553 -8.49 3.20 5.22
CA GLY A 553 -8.22 4.12 6.32
C GLY A 553 -7.30 3.57 7.41
N GLU A 554 -7.38 2.26 7.70
CA GLU A 554 -6.48 1.57 8.64
C GLU A 554 -4.98 1.66 8.26
N ASN A 555 -4.67 2.08 7.04
CA ASN A 555 -3.30 2.27 6.56
C ASN A 555 -2.75 3.68 6.76
N SER A 556 -3.61 4.68 6.84
CA SER A 556 -3.25 6.08 7.01
C SER A 556 -4.50 6.83 7.42
N LYS A 557 -4.48 7.44 8.60
CA LYS A 557 -5.63 8.15 9.15
C LYS A 557 -6.09 9.28 8.21
N GLY A 558 -7.39 9.50 8.11
CA GLY A 558 -7.99 10.48 7.18
C GLY A 558 -7.83 10.12 5.69
N CYS A 559 -7.50 8.89 5.33
CA CYS A 559 -7.31 8.48 3.92
C CYS A 559 -8.21 7.31 3.51
N ASP A 560 -9.45 7.37 3.94
CA ASP A 560 -10.51 6.36 3.83
C ASP A 560 -11.13 6.36 2.42
N GLY A 561 -10.28 6.26 1.39
CA GLY A 561 -10.67 6.39 -0.01
C GLY A 561 -9.93 5.42 -0.92
N LEU A 562 -10.56 5.14 -2.06
CA LEU A 562 -10.07 4.24 -3.11
C LEU A 562 -9.65 5.02 -4.36
N LYS A 563 -8.60 4.54 -5.05
CA LYS A 563 -8.05 5.19 -6.26
C LYS A 563 -8.53 4.53 -7.55
N ASN A 564 -8.65 5.37 -8.59
CA ASN A 564 -8.93 4.96 -9.97
C ASN A 564 -10.23 4.15 -10.10
N ILE A 565 -11.28 4.58 -9.40
CA ILE A 565 -12.53 3.81 -9.25
C ILE A 565 -13.18 3.53 -10.61
N VAL A 566 -13.32 4.59 -11.43
CA VAL A 566 -13.88 4.49 -12.80
C VAL A 566 -13.02 3.59 -13.70
N ASP A 567 -11.71 3.53 -13.46
CA ASP A 567 -10.79 2.69 -14.23
C ASP A 567 -10.77 1.23 -13.79
N VAL A 568 -11.53 0.85 -12.76
CA VAL A 568 -11.63 -0.53 -12.31
C VAL A 568 -13.06 -1.02 -12.47
N LEU A 569 -14.02 -0.28 -11.93
CA LEU A 569 -15.43 -0.67 -11.92
C LEU A 569 -16.18 -0.29 -13.21
N GLY A 570 -15.66 0.66 -13.98
CA GLY A 570 -16.34 1.16 -15.17
C GLY A 570 -17.40 2.23 -14.87
N LYS A 571 -17.82 2.94 -15.93
CA LYS A 571 -18.75 4.07 -15.85
C LYS A 571 -20.17 3.66 -15.47
N ASP A 572 -20.58 2.48 -15.90
CA ASP A 572 -21.85 1.83 -15.65
C ASP A 572 -22.06 1.54 -14.16
N VAL A 573 -21.11 0.87 -13.51
CA VAL A 573 -21.15 0.67 -12.06
C VAL A 573 -21.13 2.01 -11.32
N CYS A 574 -20.25 2.95 -11.73
CA CYS A 574 -20.19 4.27 -11.11
C CYS A 574 -21.49 5.09 -11.24
N ALA A 575 -22.28 4.86 -12.29
CA ALA A 575 -23.60 5.46 -12.43
C ALA A 575 -24.60 4.83 -11.44
N LYS A 576 -24.58 3.49 -11.30
CA LYS A 576 -25.38 2.78 -10.31
C LYS A 576 -25.05 3.18 -8.88
N VAL A 577 -23.76 3.32 -8.54
CA VAL A 577 -23.32 3.81 -7.22
C VAL A 577 -23.95 5.17 -6.91
N ARG A 578 -23.93 6.13 -7.85
CA ARG A 578 -24.56 7.44 -7.64
C ARG A 578 -26.07 7.35 -7.49
N ALA A 579 -26.72 6.47 -8.26
CA ALA A 579 -28.17 6.29 -8.21
C ALA A 579 -28.62 5.68 -6.88
N LEU A 580 -27.86 4.72 -6.34
CA LEU A 580 -28.18 4.02 -5.09
C LEU A 580 -27.70 4.77 -3.84
N ALA A 581 -26.74 5.69 -3.95
CA ALA A 581 -26.18 6.41 -2.80
C ALA A 581 -27.23 7.04 -1.85
N PRO A 582 -28.36 7.62 -2.32
CA PRO A 582 -29.41 8.14 -1.44
C PRO A 582 -30.05 7.08 -0.53
N GLU A 583 -30.14 5.81 -0.96
CA GLU A 583 -30.62 4.69 -0.12
C GLU A 583 -29.72 4.47 1.10
N TYR A 584 -28.45 4.87 1.00
CA TYR A 584 -27.44 4.80 2.06
C TYR A 584 -27.30 6.13 2.82
N GLY A 585 -28.23 7.08 2.64
CA GLY A 585 -28.20 8.38 3.29
C GLY A 585 -27.15 9.35 2.73
N ILE A 586 -26.67 9.11 1.51
CA ILE A 586 -25.63 9.93 0.87
C ILE A 586 -26.28 10.94 -0.07
N ASP A 587 -26.15 12.23 0.27
CA ASP A 587 -26.48 13.32 -0.64
C ASP A 587 -25.37 13.49 -1.68
N VAL A 588 -25.60 12.99 -2.89
CA VAL A 588 -24.64 13.02 -4.00
C VAL A 588 -24.24 14.46 -4.40
N ALA A 589 -25.10 15.45 -4.16
CA ALA A 589 -24.78 16.85 -4.45
C ALA A 589 -23.74 17.41 -3.47
N LYS A 590 -23.74 16.94 -2.22
CA LYS A 590 -22.75 17.30 -1.20
C LYS A 590 -21.52 16.40 -1.23
N PHE A 591 -21.71 15.11 -1.52
CA PHE A 591 -20.66 14.11 -1.54
C PHE A 591 -20.87 13.13 -2.70
N ASP A 592 -20.13 13.30 -3.80
CA ASP A 592 -20.10 12.28 -4.86
C ASP A 592 -19.28 11.06 -4.39
N PRO A 593 -19.89 9.87 -4.19
CA PRO A 593 -19.22 8.68 -3.64
C PRO A 593 -18.07 8.13 -4.49
N ILE A 594 -17.92 8.60 -5.72
CA ILE A 594 -16.81 8.26 -6.62
C ILE A 594 -15.74 9.36 -6.59
N LYS A 595 -16.13 10.62 -6.75
CA LYS A 595 -15.16 11.73 -6.83
C LYS A 595 -14.56 12.07 -5.47
N SER A 596 -15.38 12.13 -4.43
CA SER A 596 -14.95 12.56 -3.09
C SER A 596 -14.05 11.52 -2.44
N THR A 597 -14.39 10.22 -2.55
CA THR A 597 -13.54 9.11 -2.08
C THR A 597 -12.18 9.10 -2.79
N GLN A 598 -12.15 9.36 -4.10
CA GLN A 598 -10.90 9.50 -4.84
C GLN A 598 -10.08 10.73 -4.41
N LYS A 599 -10.73 11.86 -4.08
CA LYS A 599 -10.07 13.06 -3.51
C LYS A 599 -9.44 12.73 -2.16
N ILE A 600 -10.17 12.05 -1.27
CA ILE A 600 -9.69 11.59 0.05
C ILE A 600 -8.50 10.63 -0.11
N ALA A 601 -8.58 9.65 -1.01
CA ALA A 601 -7.47 8.73 -1.29
C ALA A 601 -6.19 9.46 -1.76
N GLY A 602 -6.39 10.61 -2.41
CA GLY A 602 -5.36 11.52 -2.91
C GLY A 602 -4.66 12.34 -1.84
N LEU A 603 -5.19 12.44 -0.62
CA LEU A 603 -4.53 13.13 0.49
C LEU A 603 -3.13 12.57 0.72
N ASN A 604 -2.99 11.24 0.76
CA ASN A 604 -1.72 10.48 0.81
C ASN A 604 -0.57 10.94 -0.14
N LYS A 605 -0.83 11.84 -1.10
CA LYS A 605 0.13 12.36 -2.07
C LYS A 605 0.08 13.88 -2.17
N LEU A 606 0.40 14.59 -1.08
CA LEU A 606 0.65 16.04 -1.15
C LEU A 606 1.94 16.28 -1.95
N SER A 607 1.81 17.01 -3.06
CA SER A 607 2.94 17.26 -3.96
C SER A 607 3.73 18.47 -3.50
N LEU A 608 5.04 18.50 -3.79
CA LEU A 608 5.89 19.66 -3.53
C LEU A 608 5.34 20.96 -4.15
N LYS A 609 4.56 20.87 -5.24
CA LYS A 609 3.88 22.02 -5.83
C LYS A 609 2.79 22.57 -4.92
N LYS A 610 2.01 21.70 -4.26
CA LYS A 610 0.97 22.10 -3.30
C LYS A 610 1.56 22.68 -2.01
N LEU A 611 2.79 22.28 -1.66
CA LEU A 611 3.52 22.82 -0.50
C LEU A 611 4.14 24.20 -0.75
N LYS A 612 3.88 24.85 -1.91
CA LYS A 612 4.23 26.25 -2.17
C LYS A 612 3.13 27.18 -1.66
N VAL A 613 2.84 27.07 -0.37
CA VAL A 613 1.84 27.91 0.33
C VAL A 613 2.57 28.81 1.32
N SER A 614 2.05 30.02 1.53
CA SER A 614 2.51 30.88 2.61
C SER A 614 2.11 30.23 3.94
N ILE A 615 3.04 30.16 4.88
CA ILE A 615 2.75 29.68 6.25
C ILE A 615 2.78 30.81 7.29
N VAL A 616 2.99 32.05 6.85
CA VAL A 616 3.12 33.21 7.74
C VAL A 616 1.88 33.37 8.61
N ASP A 617 0.71 33.31 7.98
CA ASP A 617 -0.57 33.45 8.68
C ASP A 617 -0.77 32.29 9.67
N PHE A 618 -0.49 31.05 9.25
CA PHE A 618 -0.61 29.86 10.09
C PHE A 618 0.26 29.97 11.35
N VAL A 619 1.55 30.31 11.18
CA VAL A 619 2.48 30.43 12.31
C VAL A 619 2.10 31.59 13.23
N THR A 620 1.67 32.72 12.65
CA THR A 620 1.19 33.87 13.44
C THR A 620 -0.01 33.47 14.29
N SER A 621 -0.98 32.74 13.74
CA SER A 621 -2.15 32.24 14.47
C SER A 621 -1.78 31.23 15.56
N VAL A 622 -0.78 30.36 15.34
CA VAL A 622 -0.27 29.45 16.38
C VAL A 622 0.23 30.24 17.59
N PHE A 623 1.04 31.27 17.39
CA PHE A 623 1.59 32.06 18.50
C PHE A 623 0.59 33.00 19.16
N GLN A 624 -0.40 33.51 18.41
CA GLN A 624 -1.51 34.29 18.99
C GLN A 624 -2.36 33.45 19.94
N THR A 625 -2.63 32.20 19.56
CA THR A 625 -3.45 31.28 20.37
C THR A 625 -2.65 30.64 21.50
N ASN A 626 -1.37 30.34 21.27
CA ASN A 626 -0.51 29.60 22.18
C ASN A 626 0.92 30.20 22.23
N PRO A 627 1.14 31.31 22.97
CA PRO A 627 2.44 31.94 23.03
C PRO A 627 3.44 31.09 23.82
N LEU A 628 4.67 30.97 23.30
CA LEU A 628 5.74 30.15 23.86
C LEU A 628 6.47 30.84 25.02
N GLY A 629 7.09 30.05 25.90
CA GLY A 629 8.04 30.57 26.90
C GLY A 629 7.44 31.53 27.93
N LYS A 630 6.15 31.36 28.30
CA LYS A 630 5.42 32.21 29.25
C LYS A 630 6.12 32.36 30.62
N ASP A 631 7.02 33.33 30.70
CA ASP A 631 7.49 33.96 31.95
C ASP A 631 7.26 35.49 31.96
N LYS A 632 6.76 36.09 30.87
CA LYS A 632 6.25 37.48 30.77
C LYS A 632 5.41 37.63 29.49
N ALA A 633 4.47 38.57 29.48
CA ALA A 633 3.64 38.88 28.30
C ALA A 633 4.51 39.40 27.14
N VAL A 634 4.55 38.66 26.03
CA VAL A 634 5.32 38.99 24.82
C VAL A 634 4.41 39.73 23.83
N PRO A 635 4.86 40.83 23.21
CA PRO A 635 4.11 41.50 22.15
C PRO A 635 3.98 40.61 20.90
N PRO A 636 2.94 40.83 20.06
CA PRO A 636 2.69 40.02 18.87
C PRO A 636 3.91 40.00 17.93
N ILE A 637 4.25 38.82 17.42
CA ILE A 637 5.34 38.62 16.46
C ILE A 637 4.99 39.37 15.17
N ALA A 638 5.92 40.17 14.64
CA ALA A 638 5.73 40.88 13.39
C ALA A 638 5.71 39.91 12.20
N ALA A 639 4.76 40.08 11.26
CA ALA A 639 4.63 39.24 10.06
C ALA A 639 5.91 39.21 9.20
N GLU A 640 6.76 40.24 9.29
CA GLU A 640 8.06 40.33 8.63
C GLU A 640 9.07 39.32 9.19
N THR A 641 9.12 39.11 10.51
CA THR A 641 10.01 38.14 11.17
C THR A 641 9.69 36.71 10.75
N VAL A 642 8.39 36.40 10.68
CA VAL A 642 7.87 35.10 10.23
C VAL A 642 8.19 34.89 8.73
N SER A 643 8.00 35.92 7.90
CA SER A 643 8.29 35.85 6.46
C SER A 643 9.75 35.57 6.14
N GLN A 644 10.69 36.08 6.95
CA GLN A 644 12.13 35.87 6.76
C GLN A 644 12.59 34.47 7.18
N HIS A 645 12.00 33.90 8.23
CA HIS A 645 12.39 32.58 8.74
C HIS A 645 11.80 31.45 7.89
N PHE A 646 10.65 31.65 7.24
CA PHE A 646 9.95 30.63 6.46
C PHE A 646 9.94 30.86 4.94
N ALA A 647 10.73 31.83 4.46
CA ALA A 647 11.01 31.93 3.03
C ALA A 647 11.95 30.79 2.62
N PRO A 648 11.65 30.00 1.57
CA PRO A 648 12.63 29.07 1.03
C PRO A 648 13.88 29.85 0.62
N GLN A 649 15.01 29.62 1.30
CA GLN A 649 16.31 30.16 0.89
C GLN A 649 16.58 29.71 -0.56
N GLN A 650 16.38 30.62 -1.52
CA GLN A 650 16.66 30.36 -2.94
C GLN A 650 18.15 30.44 -3.29
N SER A 651 19.04 30.59 -2.31
CA SER A 651 20.44 30.90 -2.57
C SER A 651 21.35 29.70 -2.29
N GLU A 652 21.36 28.73 -3.22
CA GLU A 652 22.56 27.93 -3.51
C GLU A 652 22.59 27.37 -4.95
N ILE A 653 21.82 27.99 -5.86
CA ILE A 653 21.94 27.80 -7.30
C ILE A 653 22.16 29.18 -7.91
N ARG A 654 23.41 29.66 -7.88
CA ARG A 654 24.02 30.72 -8.72
C ARG A 654 25.06 31.53 -7.93
N GLN A 655 26.23 30.95 -7.69
CA GLN A 655 27.47 31.73 -7.57
C GLN A 655 28.63 30.96 -8.21
N ARG A 656 28.60 30.85 -9.54
CA ARG A 656 29.76 30.71 -10.43
C ARG A 656 29.37 31.21 -11.82
N SER A 657 29.13 32.51 -11.91
CA SER A 657 29.10 33.23 -13.19
C SER A 657 28.96 34.73 -12.91
N GLN A 658 30.10 35.38 -12.68
CA GLN A 658 30.23 36.80 -12.99
C GLN A 658 31.49 37.04 -13.83
N SER A 659 31.38 38.09 -14.65
CA SER A 659 32.26 38.58 -15.72
C SER A 659 32.05 37.83 -17.05
N VAL A 660 31.66 38.47 -18.18
CA VAL A 660 31.84 39.85 -18.63
C VAL A 660 30.63 40.34 -19.48
N LEU A 661 30.47 41.66 -19.47
CA LEU A 661 29.56 42.60 -20.13
C LEU A 661 29.13 42.32 -21.60
N LEU A 662 27.88 42.73 -21.88
CA LEU A 662 27.21 42.99 -23.18
C LEU A 662 27.84 44.21 -23.92
N PRO A 663 27.54 44.53 -25.23
CA PRO A 663 26.26 44.28 -25.92
C PRO A 663 26.27 43.87 -27.42
N GLY A 664 25.19 43.16 -27.79
CA GLY A 664 24.39 43.18 -29.03
C GLY A 664 25.03 43.39 -30.41
N PHE A 665 24.69 42.50 -31.36
CA PHE A 665 24.04 42.84 -32.66
C PHE A 665 23.52 41.57 -33.37
N GLN A 666 22.63 41.80 -34.33
CA GLN A 666 21.60 40.96 -34.97
C GLN A 666 22.04 39.72 -35.80
N GLN A 667 21.07 38.78 -36.00
CA GLN A 667 20.66 38.01 -37.20
C GLN A 667 21.75 37.61 -38.24
N SER A 668 21.77 36.48 -38.95
CA SER A 668 20.88 35.35 -39.24
C SER A 668 21.66 34.35 -40.15
N GLN A 669 21.11 33.14 -40.30
CA GLN A 669 21.41 32.01 -41.20
C GLN A 669 22.28 32.21 -42.49
N LYS A 670 23.16 31.23 -42.78
CA LYS A 670 23.28 30.41 -44.04
C LYS A 670 24.58 29.58 -44.05
N GLU A 671 24.51 28.26 -44.16
CA GLU A 671 24.72 27.39 -45.36
C GLU A 671 26.18 27.12 -45.79
N ALA A 672 26.51 25.82 -45.76
CA ALA A 672 27.26 24.98 -46.72
C ALA A 672 28.66 25.34 -47.25
N SER A 673 29.54 24.33 -47.11
CA SER A 673 30.59 23.83 -48.04
C SER A 673 31.71 24.76 -48.52
N ASN A 674 32.96 24.39 -48.26
CA ASN A 674 33.92 23.91 -49.27
C ASN A 674 35.35 23.74 -48.70
N ASN A 675 35.95 22.58 -49.02
CA ASN A 675 37.41 22.35 -49.12
C ASN A 675 37.91 23.03 -50.43
N PRO A 676 39.23 23.18 -50.77
CA PRO A 676 40.35 22.28 -50.46
C PRO A 676 41.77 22.91 -50.33
N SER A 677 42.79 22.03 -50.21
CA SER A 677 44.20 22.15 -50.67
C SER A 677 45.17 23.04 -49.87
N SER A 678 46.47 22.74 -49.65
CA SER A 678 47.37 21.61 -49.98
C SER A 678 48.78 21.87 -49.39
N ILE A 679 49.65 20.84 -49.42
CA ILE A 679 51.15 20.80 -49.37
C ILE A 679 51.77 20.46 -47.96
N LYS A 680 52.27 19.23 -47.69
CA LYS A 680 53.56 18.53 -48.04
C LYS A 680 54.76 19.09 -47.21
N ILE A 681 55.59 18.35 -46.43
CA ILE A 681 56.57 17.26 -46.76
C ILE A 681 57.23 16.73 -45.45
N THR A 682 57.41 15.38 -45.37
CA THR A 682 58.43 14.46 -44.74
C THR A 682 58.95 14.69 -43.29
N ASP A 683 59.39 13.69 -42.48
CA ASP A 683 60.18 12.47 -42.74
C ASP A 683 59.87 11.29 -41.76
N GLU A 684 60.33 10.12 -42.21
CA GLU A 684 60.34 8.76 -41.63
C GLU A 684 60.98 8.70 -40.22
N VAL A 685 60.75 7.71 -39.34
CA VAL A 685 61.22 6.31 -39.41
C VAL A 685 60.48 5.47 -38.35
N SER A 686 59.97 4.30 -38.76
CA SER A 686 59.53 3.15 -37.94
C SER A 686 60.72 2.16 -37.78
N PRO A 687 60.73 1.09 -36.93
CA PRO A 687 59.60 0.17 -36.80
C PRO A 687 59.45 -0.66 -35.49
N ALA A 688 58.29 -1.35 -35.43
CA ALA A 688 58.13 -2.79 -35.13
C ALA A 688 58.36 -3.33 -33.69
N THR A 689 57.66 -4.34 -33.15
CA THR A 689 56.40 -5.11 -33.35
C THR A 689 56.34 -6.08 -32.13
N LYS A 690 55.21 -6.50 -31.55
CA LYS A 690 54.40 -7.74 -31.82
C LYS A 690 53.59 -8.00 -30.52
N ARG A 691 52.25 -8.03 -30.51
CA ARG A 691 51.25 -9.08 -30.87
C ARG A 691 51.05 -10.24 -29.86
N ARG A 692 49.75 -10.46 -29.56
CA ARG A 692 49.02 -11.75 -29.33
C ARG A 692 49.23 -12.44 -27.95
N ASN A 693 48.24 -13.06 -27.28
CA ASN A 693 47.09 -13.85 -27.77
C ASN A 693 45.87 -13.88 -26.80
N SER A 694 44.78 -14.34 -27.39
CA SER A 694 43.43 -14.67 -26.92
C SER A 694 43.28 -16.06 -26.25
N PHE A 695 42.02 -16.37 -25.90
CA PHE A 695 41.35 -17.63 -25.46
C PHE A 695 41.23 -17.79 -23.93
N SER A 696 40.07 -18.13 -23.35
CA SER A 696 38.76 -18.60 -23.83
C SER A 696 37.69 -18.30 -22.80
#